data_AF-A0A952WAL7-F1
#
_entry.id   AF-A0A952WAL7-F1
#
_cell.length_a   1.000
_cell.length_b   1.000
_cell.length_c   1.000
_cell.angle_alpha   90.00
_cell.angle_beta   90.00
_cell.angle_gamma   90.00
#
_symmetry.space_group_name_H-M   'P 1'
#
loop_
_entity.id
_entity.type
_entity.pdbx_description
1 polymer ?
#
loop_
_entity_poly.entity_id
_entity_poly.type
_entity_poly.pdbx_seq_one_letter_code
_entity_poly.pdbx_strand_id
1 'polypeptide(L)'
;MSQFQGPQDSQPPTFSSESSEFLGHPRGLFLLFLVEMWERFSYYGMRGLLVLYLTAALAPHQVAPGRYTNWLEVSQTTVPTKEEEQNKVEHPTMKLRLPLTVFVGQPGEHLDQAISGDSGPLKFELVTDSGKLDQFQNTVWTPVSEGLQPVAFAVESGTRPARGGVLHYRVTNPTDRTIKLSTKLDRPFSAEAIAADPSKKDKQDPDYKVYFKVNDGTSVLSTNIPPASQRKPDAPDFVLSIDINRIDSGRSWIKSSANTLYGWYTGMVYLLPILGGLIADKLIGTHRSMVVGGLLITLGHLVLWCSGVGQLALNDYGMSIFVTGLALITIGTGHFKPCVSVMVGQLYNRDDPRRESAFSIFYMGINVGAFTCNIVCGWLAATYGWHYGFGAAAVGMILGIATYLTYRNKYLAGIGEPPGSRGSLAMAMLPIGLLLAAAIGWLFHIGVLDQFDRLMSQKIAFLSVIALAIAYAVWFIARQAPGDRGPVFTIFLYMLFNALFWLSFEQAGSSLTTFTDELTDRRFAGSVVPTPLFQSINPLLIILFAPIFGVFWANLARRNRFIPQPAKIGIGLIFVGLGYVVMLMAAMRLNSGVPKVGMIFISGCYFLHTVGEIILSPTGLSYVAKTAPKNHVSSLMGIWFISSFIAGLSAGKVAALVDPIIEGEVKLPWNIGGQADFFLLFVLSSCAAGVVILALSPLLIRFQRNRND
;
A
#
# COMPACT_ATOMS: atom_id res chain seq x y z
N MET A 1 -13.67 20.22 56.07
CA MET A 1 -13.04 21.54 55.82
C MET A 1 -11.58 21.27 55.47
N SER A 2 -10.98 21.77 54.40
CA SER A 2 -11.44 22.70 53.34
C SER A 2 -10.80 22.37 51.98
N GLN A 3 -11.48 22.75 50.88
CA GLN A 3 -10.93 22.98 49.53
C GLN A 3 -9.97 21.93 48.92
N PHE A 4 -10.56 20.82 48.46
CA PHE A 4 -10.22 20.27 47.14
C PHE A 4 -11.52 20.17 46.33
N GLN A 5 -11.96 21.29 45.75
CA GLN A 5 -12.91 21.21 44.64
C GLN A 5 -12.12 20.68 43.44
N GLY A 6 -12.55 19.54 42.88
CA GLY A 6 -12.08 19.12 41.56
C GLY A 6 -12.40 20.19 40.52
N PRO A 7 -11.83 20.10 39.30
CA PRO A 7 -12.23 20.99 38.22
C PRO A 7 -13.76 20.96 38.14
N GLN A 8 -14.39 22.13 38.30
CA GLN A 8 -15.84 22.23 38.22
C GLN A 8 -16.28 21.55 36.93
N ASP A 9 -17.28 20.68 37.03
CA ASP A 9 -18.00 20.19 35.86
C ASP A 9 -18.61 21.43 35.20
N SER A 10 -17.87 22.02 34.25
CA SER A 10 -18.43 22.96 33.29
C SER A 10 -19.55 22.19 32.63
N GLN A 11 -20.79 22.57 32.92
CA GLN A 11 -21.95 21.89 32.37
C GLN A 11 -21.74 21.72 30.87
N PRO A 12 -22.01 20.53 30.28
CA PRO A 12 -21.95 20.39 28.84
C PRO A 12 -22.78 21.53 28.24
N PRO A 13 -22.26 22.24 27.22
CA PRO A 13 -22.94 23.42 26.70
C PRO A 13 -24.38 23.04 26.42
N THR A 14 -25.31 23.67 27.15
CA THR A 14 -26.74 23.40 26.99
C THR A 14 -27.07 23.73 25.55
N PHE A 15 -27.31 22.70 24.74
CA PHE A 15 -27.73 22.85 23.37
C PHE A 15 -28.96 23.75 23.38
N SER A 16 -28.80 24.98 22.86
CA SER A 16 -29.97 25.79 22.56
C SER A 16 -30.82 24.98 21.60
N SER A 17 -32.12 24.93 21.90
CA SER A 17 -33.12 24.12 21.19
C SER A 17 -33.38 24.55 19.73
N GLU A 18 -32.48 25.38 19.18
CA GLU A 18 -32.54 25.98 17.85
C GLU A 18 -31.53 25.36 16.86
N SER A 19 -30.66 24.44 17.31
CA SER A 19 -29.83 23.65 16.39
C SER A 19 -30.70 22.63 15.65
N SER A 20 -31.37 23.10 14.60
CA SER A 20 -32.27 22.32 13.75
C SER A 20 -31.68 20.94 13.43
N GLU A 21 -32.39 19.88 13.81
CA GLU A 21 -31.94 18.51 13.56
C GLU A 21 -32.03 18.16 12.06
N PHE A 22 -31.37 17.05 11.69
CA PHE A 22 -31.51 16.39 10.40
C PHE A 22 -31.48 14.87 10.64
N LEU A 23 -32.49 14.15 10.14
CA LEU A 23 -32.66 12.71 10.40
C LEU A 23 -32.60 12.30 11.90
N GLY A 24 -33.11 13.16 12.79
CA GLY A 24 -33.12 12.94 14.25
C GLY A 24 -31.78 13.17 14.97
N HIS A 25 -30.77 13.70 14.26
CA HIS A 25 -29.44 14.00 14.78
C HIS A 25 -29.10 15.49 14.63
N PRO A 26 -28.26 16.08 15.51
CA PRO A 26 -27.74 17.43 15.33
C PRO A 26 -27.02 17.60 13.99
N ARG A 27 -27.27 18.71 13.27
CA ARG A 27 -26.62 18.98 11.97
C ARG A 27 -25.09 19.01 12.01
N GLY A 28 -24.50 19.26 13.18
CA GLY A 28 -23.06 19.13 13.41
C GLY A 28 -22.52 17.72 13.08
N LEU A 29 -23.32 16.66 13.23
CA LEU A 29 -22.93 15.29 12.87
C LEU A 29 -22.62 15.20 11.37
N PHE A 30 -23.47 15.76 10.52
CA PHE A 30 -23.34 15.69 9.07
C PHE A 30 -22.20 16.57 8.55
N LEU A 31 -21.89 17.67 9.26
CA LEU A 31 -20.69 18.45 9.01
C LEU A 31 -19.42 17.65 9.31
N LEU A 32 -19.35 16.99 10.48
CA LEU A 32 -18.19 16.16 10.86
C LEU A 32 -18.06 14.91 9.98
N PHE A 33 -19.19 14.29 9.58
CA PHE A 33 -19.26 13.22 8.58
C PHE A 33 -18.61 13.63 7.26
N LEU A 34 -18.96 14.79 6.73
CA LEU A 34 -18.45 15.25 5.43
C LEU A 34 -16.94 15.53 5.49
N VAL A 35 -16.49 16.09 6.60
CA VAL A 35 -15.07 16.40 6.84
C VAL A 35 -14.24 15.12 6.97
N GLU A 36 -14.72 14.12 7.70
CA GLU A 36 -14.10 12.78 7.77
C GLU A 36 -14.12 12.08 6.39
N MET A 37 -15.23 12.17 5.65
CA MET A 37 -15.36 11.59 4.30
C MET A 37 -14.27 12.14 3.37
N TRP A 38 -13.95 13.43 3.44
CA TRP A 38 -12.89 14.04 2.64
C TRP A 38 -11.47 13.66 3.11
N GLU A 39 -11.22 13.50 4.42
CA GLU A 39 -9.93 12.94 4.89
C GLU A 39 -9.74 11.50 4.42
N ARG A 40 -10.80 10.69 4.47
CA ARG A 40 -10.75 9.29 4.05
C ARG A 40 -10.62 9.19 2.55
N PHE A 41 -11.25 10.09 1.80
CA PHE A 41 -10.96 10.26 0.38
C PHE A 41 -9.46 10.51 0.15
N SER A 42 -8.83 11.40 0.92
CA SER A 42 -7.39 11.65 0.83
C SER A 42 -6.53 10.42 1.18
N TYR A 43 -6.84 9.74 2.28
CA TYR A 43 -6.04 8.62 2.80
C TYR A 43 -6.12 7.37 1.91
N TYR A 44 -7.32 6.97 1.48
CA TYR A 44 -7.48 5.80 0.63
C TYR A 44 -6.93 6.02 -0.78
N GLY A 45 -6.82 7.26 -1.26
CA GLY A 45 -6.12 7.59 -2.51
C GLY A 45 -4.64 7.24 -2.45
N MET A 46 -3.98 7.53 -1.33
CA MET A 46 -2.61 7.08 -1.11
C MET A 46 -2.50 5.57 -1.03
N ARG A 47 -3.43 4.91 -0.33
CA ARG A 47 -3.47 3.44 -0.21
C ARG A 47 -3.68 2.74 -1.56
N GLY A 48 -4.45 3.36 -2.45
CA GLY A 48 -4.71 2.91 -3.83
C GLY A 48 -3.53 3.11 -4.77
N LEU A 49 -2.85 4.27 -4.69
CA LEU A 49 -1.90 4.72 -5.72
C LEU A 49 -0.42 4.54 -5.36
N LEU A 50 -0.05 4.57 -4.07
CA LEU A 50 1.35 4.75 -3.65
C LEU A 50 2.30 3.69 -4.21
N VAL A 51 2.02 2.40 -3.98
CA VAL A 51 2.91 1.32 -4.47
C VAL A 51 2.91 1.28 -6.00
N LEU A 52 1.75 1.38 -6.64
CA LEU A 52 1.63 1.37 -8.10
C LEU A 52 2.45 2.49 -8.75
N TYR A 53 2.33 3.73 -8.25
CA TYR A 53 3.13 4.87 -8.69
C TYR A 53 4.63 4.64 -8.52
N LEU A 54 5.04 4.16 -7.34
CA LEU A 54 6.45 3.91 -7.05
C LEU A 54 7.02 2.84 -7.98
N THR A 55 6.27 1.79 -8.29
CA THR A 55 6.72 0.66 -9.13
C THR A 55 6.53 0.89 -10.64
N ALA A 56 5.74 1.88 -11.05
CA ALA A 56 5.46 2.13 -12.46
C ALA A 56 6.68 2.65 -13.22
N ALA A 57 6.74 2.32 -14.52
CA ALA A 57 7.83 2.71 -15.42
C ALA A 57 7.87 4.22 -15.67
N LEU A 58 9.08 4.75 -15.87
CA LEU A 58 9.31 6.12 -16.38
C LEU A 58 8.83 6.22 -17.84
N ALA A 59 8.33 7.39 -18.23
CA ALA A 59 7.69 7.61 -19.52
C ALA A 59 8.69 8.15 -20.57
N PRO A 60 8.99 7.44 -21.68
CA PRO A 60 10.07 7.83 -22.59
C PRO A 60 9.83 9.15 -23.36
N HIS A 61 8.59 9.63 -23.46
CA HIS A 61 8.28 10.91 -24.12
C HIS A 61 8.61 12.16 -23.27
N GLN A 62 8.95 11.97 -21.98
CA GLN A 62 9.45 13.04 -21.09
C GLN A 62 10.99 13.07 -21.02
N VAL A 63 11.65 12.16 -21.75
CA VAL A 63 13.10 12.13 -21.91
C VAL A 63 13.46 12.98 -23.12
N ALA A 64 14.63 13.64 -23.10
CA ALA A 64 15.08 14.48 -24.21
C ALA A 64 15.19 13.70 -25.54
N PRO A 65 15.17 14.36 -26.70
CA PRO A 65 15.49 13.70 -27.95
C PRO A 65 16.91 13.11 -27.92
N GLY A 66 17.08 11.82 -28.22
CA GLY A 66 18.36 11.16 -28.09
C GLY A 66 18.33 9.64 -28.29
N ARG A 67 19.53 9.05 -28.27
CA ARG A 67 19.78 7.62 -28.34
C ARG A 67 20.00 7.06 -26.93
N TYR A 68 19.01 6.36 -26.38
CA TYR A 68 19.06 5.77 -25.04
C TYR A 68 19.44 4.30 -25.15
N THR A 69 20.67 3.95 -24.78
CA THR A 69 21.13 2.55 -24.77
C THR A 69 21.08 2.00 -23.35
N ASN A 70 20.18 1.05 -23.11
CA ASN A 70 20.14 0.22 -21.90
C ASN A 70 20.74 -1.17 -22.21
N TRP A 71 20.76 -2.09 -21.25
CA TRP A 71 21.26 -3.46 -21.45
C TRP A 71 20.35 -4.50 -20.78
N LEU A 72 20.24 -5.66 -21.42
CA LEU A 72 19.55 -6.86 -20.95
C LEU A 72 20.63 -7.92 -20.70
N GLU A 73 21.09 -8.06 -19.45
CA GLU A 73 22.12 -9.04 -19.06
C GLU A 73 21.52 -10.44 -18.92
N VAL A 74 21.48 -11.21 -20.00
CA VAL A 74 21.06 -12.62 -20.04
C VAL A 74 22.14 -13.49 -19.42
N SER A 75 21.91 -14.02 -18.21
CA SER A 75 22.85 -14.91 -17.51
C SER A 75 22.47 -16.36 -17.71
N GLN A 76 23.08 -17.04 -18.68
CA GLN A 76 22.96 -18.49 -18.82
C GLN A 76 23.67 -19.18 -17.65
N THR A 77 22.95 -19.32 -16.53
CA THR A 77 23.27 -20.28 -15.48
C THR A 77 22.63 -21.60 -15.85
N THR A 78 23.44 -22.64 -16.05
CA THR A 78 22.94 -24.00 -16.23
C THR A 78 22.20 -24.41 -14.95
N VAL A 79 20.92 -24.76 -15.05
CA VAL A 79 20.21 -25.39 -13.93
C VAL A 79 20.83 -26.78 -13.76
N PRO A 80 21.45 -27.11 -12.60
CA PRO A 80 22.07 -28.41 -12.41
C PRO A 80 21.01 -29.51 -12.49
N THR A 81 21.34 -30.63 -13.13
CA THR A 81 20.60 -31.87 -12.90
C THR A 81 20.75 -32.30 -11.43
N LYS A 82 19.83 -33.12 -10.91
CA LYS A 82 19.93 -33.64 -9.53
C LYS A 82 21.25 -34.38 -9.25
N GLU A 83 21.85 -34.94 -10.30
CA GLU A 83 23.12 -35.67 -10.25
C GLU A 83 24.32 -34.70 -10.22
N GLU A 84 24.28 -33.60 -10.99
CA GLU A 84 25.27 -32.51 -10.91
C GLU A 84 25.18 -31.73 -9.58
N GLU A 85 23.96 -31.56 -9.03
CA GLU A 85 23.70 -30.90 -7.76
C GLU A 85 24.24 -31.71 -6.56
N GLN A 86 24.10 -33.04 -6.60
CA GLN A 86 24.75 -33.94 -5.63
C GLN A 86 26.28 -33.92 -5.74
N ASN A 87 26.81 -33.83 -6.96
CA ASN A 87 28.26 -33.83 -7.23
C ASN A 87 28.92 -32.45 -7.13
N LYS A 88 28.18 -31.39 -6.79
CA LYS A 88 28.66 -29.99 -6.67
C LYS A 88 29.43 -29.51 -7.90
N VAL A 89 28.96 -29.86 -9.10
CA VAL A 89 29.59 -29.43 -10.35
C VAL A 89 29.48 -27.91 -10.49
N GLU A 90 30.61 -27.21 -10.69
CA GLU A 90 30.59 -25.77 -10.96
C GLU A 90 30.11 -25.50 -12.38
N HIS A 91 29.03 -24.73 -12.49
CA HIS A 91 28.46 -24.31 -13.77
C HIS A 91 28.89 -22.87 -14.10
N PRO A 92 29.75 -22.65 -15.11
CA PRO A 92 30.16 -21.31 -15.51
C PRO A 92 28.94 -20.53 -16.02
N THR A 93 28.61 -19.41 -15.36
CA THR A 93 27.50 -18.55 -15.78
C THR A 93 27.96 -17.65 -16.93
N MET A 94 27.53 -17.95 -18.15
CA MET A 94 27.78 -17.08 -19.30
C MET A 94 26.84 -15.88 -19.23
N LYS A 95 27.40 -14.68 -19.13
CA LYS A 95 26.65 -13.41 -19.09
C LYS A 95 26.71 -12.70 -20.43
N LEU A 96 25.61 -12.72 -21.16
CA LEU A 96 25.44 -12.02 -22.44
C LEU A 96 24.73 -10.68 -22.18
N ARG A 97 25.37 -9.55 -22.51
CA ARG A 97 24.74 -8.22 -22.40
C ARG A 97 24.16 -7.82 -23.75
N LEU A 98 22.84 -7.87 -23.88
CA LEU A 98 22.11 -7.43 -25.06
C LEU A 98 21.75 -5.94 -24.92
N PRO A 99 22.41 -5.01 -25.61
CA PRO A 99 22.04 -3.60 -25.54
C PRO A 99 20.65 -3.36 -26.14
N LEU A 100 19.81 -2.62 -25.42
CA LEU A 100 18.49 -2.15 -25.82
C LEU A 100 18.61 -0.67 -26.17
N THR A 101 18.83 -0.34 -27.45
CA THR A 101 18.82 1.06 -27.90
C THR A 101 17.39 1.51 -28.21
N VAL A 102 16.93 2.60 -27.59
CA VAL A 102 15.67 3.29 -27.90
C VAL A 102 15.98 4.70 -28.40
N PHE A 103 15.39 5.09 -29.51
CA PHE A 103 15.46 6.46 -30.02
C PHE A 103 14.21 7.26 -29.65
N VAL A 104 14.42 8.50 -29.20
CA VAL A 104 13.36 9.50 -28.97
C VAL A 104 13.71 10.71 -29.85
N GLY A 105 12.84 11.12 -30.78
CA GLY A 105 13.15 12.24 -31.70
C GLY A 105 12.51 12.15 -33.08
N GLN A 106 12.89 13.03 -34.01
CA GLN A 106 12.47 12.92 -35.41
C GLN A 106 13.26 11.83 -36.16
N PRO A 107 12.62 11.11 -37.10
CA PRO A 107 13.30 10.10 -37.91
C PRO A 107 14.16 10.79 -38.97
N GLY A 108 15.48 10.71 -38.81
CA GLY A 108 16.46 11.26 -39.72
C GLY A 108 17.83 10.70 -39.41
N GLU A 109 18.29 9.79 -40.28
CA GLU A 109 19.58 9.08 -40.26
C GLU A 109 19.65 7.84 -39.33
N HIS A 110 20.05 6.71 -39.94
CA HIS A 110 20.39 5.42 -39.32
C HIS A 110 19.27 4.48 -38.82
N LEU A 111 18.17 4.31 -39.57
CA LEU A 111 17.30 3.13 -39.39
C LEU A 111 17.84 1.86 -40.08
N ASP A 112 18.72 2.00 -41.07
CA ASP A 112 19.09 0.91 -42.00
C ASP A 112 20.21 -0.03 -41.52
N GLN A 113 20.66 0.05 -40.26
CA GLN A 113 21.81 -0.72 -39.74
C GLN A 113 21.52 -1.61 -38.54
N ALA A 114 20.25 -1.77 -38.15
CA ALA A 114 19.86 -2.84 -37.23
C ALA A 114 19.31 -4.03 -38.04
N ILE A 115 19.58 -5.26 -37.56
CA ILE A 115 19.18 -6.57 -38.13
C ILE A 115 20.01 -7.04 -39.36
N SER A 116 21.11 -7.77 -39.10
CA SER A 116 21.46 -9.01 -39.85
C SER A 116 22.52 -9.87 -39.12
N GLY A 117 22.45 -11.21 -39.34
CA GLY A 117 23.26 -12.28 -38.72
C GLY A 117 22.60 -12.82 -37.43
N ASP A 118 22.24 -14.10 -37.17
CA ASP A 118 22.42 -15.50 -37.63
C ASP A 118 23.11 -16.56 -36.67
N SER A 119 22.48 -16.86 -35.50
CA SER A 119 22.70 -17.93 -34.45
C SER A 119 23.32 -17.58 -33.06
N GLY A 120 22.52 -17.63 -31.97
CA GLY A 120 22.85 -17.21 -30.58
C GLY A 120 21.81 -17.77 -29.57
N PRO A 121 21.97 -17.65 -28.22
CA PRO A 121 21.33 -18.59 -27.29
C PRO A 121 19.81 -18.43 -27.06
N LEU A 122 19.19 -17.34 -27.50
CA LEU A 122 17.73 -17.12 -27.44
C LEU A 122 17.27 -16.41 -28.73
N LYS A 123 16.09 -16.77 -29.25
CA LYS A 123 15.43 -16.11 -30.39
C LYS A 123 14.32 -15.19 -29.88
N PHE A 124 14.24 -13.96 -30.42
CA PHE A 124 13.20 -12.98 -30.12
C PHE A 124 12.43 -12.61 -31.39
N GLU A 125 11.10 -12.63 -31.36
CA GLU A 125 10.21 -12.27 -32.48
C GLU A 125 9.15 -11.25 -32.02
N LEU A 126 8.94 -10.15 -32.76
CA LEU A 126 7.90 -9.16 -32.41
C LEU A 126 6.50 -9.73 -32.68
N VAL A 127 5.61 -9.60 -31.71
CA VAL A 127 4.21 -10.05 -31.74
C VAL A 127 3.31 -8.82 -31.69
N THR A 128 2.43 -8.66 -32.67
CA THR A 128 1.45 -7.56 -32.66
C THR A 128 0.29 -7.87 -31.71
N ASP A 129 -0.45 -6.84 -31.27
CA ASP A 129 -1.67 -6.97 -30.45
C ASP A 129 -2.73 -7.94 -31.04
N SER A 130 -2.64 -8.25 -32.34
CA SER A 130 -3.52 -9.19 -33.05
C SER A 130 -3.13 -10.67 -32.92
N GLY A 131 -2.02 -10.99 -32.26
CA GLY A 131 -1.45 -12.34 -32.20
C GLY A 131 -0.79 -12.80 -33.51
N LYS A 132 -0.85 -11.99 -34.58
CA LYS A 132 -0.03 -12.21 -35.77
C LYS A 132 1.39 -11.72 -35.52
N LEU A 133 2.36 -12.55 -35.92
CA LEU A 133 3.71 -12.10 -36.23
C LEU A 133 3.61 -11.01 -37.29
N ASP A 134 4.30 -9.90 -37.08
CA ASP A 134 4.48 -8.93 -38.16
C ASP A 134 5.42 -9.55 -39.21
N GLN A 135 5.18 -9.30 -40.50
CA GLN A 135 6.03 -9.86 -41.56
C GLN A 135 7.39 -9.15 -41.65
N PHE A 136 7.55 -8.05 -40.92
CA PHE A 136 8.84 -7.41 -40.72
C PHE A 136 9.69 -8.18 -39.72
N GLN A 137 10.66 -8.92 -40.28
CA GLN A 137 11.87 -9.47 -39.66
C GLN A 137 11.73 -10.81 -38.90
N ASN A 138 11.86 -11.90 -39.68
CA ASN A 138 12.39 -13.18 -39.20
C ASN A 138 13.87 -13.02 -38.82
N THR A 139 14.17 -12.71 -37.56
CA THR A 139 15.57 -12.53 -37.10
C THR A 139 16.11 -13.80 -36.44
N VAL A 140 17.20 -14.33 -37.01
CA VAL A 140 18.12 -15.33 -36.41
C VAL A 140 19.40 -14.54 -36.02
N TRP A 141 20.22 -14.95 -35.02
CA TRP A 141 21.03 -14.04 -34.13
C TRP A 141 22.57 -14.32 -33.85
N THR A 142 23.57 -13.95 -34.67
CA THR A 142 24.96 -14.57 -34.75
C THR A 142 25.89 -14.44 -33.53
N PRO A 143 26.99 -15.23 -33.50
CA PRO A 143 28.25 -14.84 -32.89
C PRO A 143 29.22 -14.29 -33.97
N VAL A 144 29.44 -12.99 -33.97
CA VAL A 144 30.63 -12.43 -34.64
C VAL A 144 31.81 -12.60 -33.68
N SER A 145 32.98 -12.98 -34.19
CA SER A 145 34.19 -13.23 -33.37
C SER A 145 34.78 -11.98 -32.70
N GLU A 146 34.26 -10.79 -33.02
CA GLU A 146 34.74 -9.49 -32.53
C GLU A 146 33.58 -8.62 -32.04
N GLY A 147 33.21 -8.77 -30.76
CA GLY A 147 32.31 -7.85 -30.05
C GLY A 147 30.81 -8.08 -30.26
N LEU A 148 30.02 -7.71 -29.25
CA LEU A 148 28.56 -7.75 -29.30
C LEU A 148 28.03 -6.53 -30.08
N GLN A 149 27.33 -6.78 -31.19
CA GLN A 149 26.67 -5.73 -31.98
C GLN A 149 25.46 -5.14 -31.22
N PRO A 150 25.18 -3.82 -31.36
CA PRO A 150 24.04 -3.21 -30.69
C PRO A 150 22.69 -3.69 -31.24
N VAL A 151 21.76 -4.12 -30.37
CA VAL A 151 20.35 -4.21 -30.74
C VAL A 151 19.74 -2.81 -30.63
N ALA A 152 19.04 -2.39 -31.68
CA ALA A 152 18.41 -1.09 -31.73
C ALA A 152 16.96 -1.19 -32.15
N PHE A 153 16.11 -0.52 -31.38
CA PHE A 153 14.67 -0.47 -31.54
C PHE A 153 14.27 0.99 -31.73
N ALA A 154 13.86 1.34 -32.94
CA ALA A 154 13.28 2.64 -33.18
C ALA A 154 11.80 2.63 -32.73
N VAL A 155 11.44 3.54 -31.82
CA VAL A 155 10.03 3.87 -31.59
C VAL A 155 9.71 5.03 -32.52
N GLU A 156 8.97 4.74 -33.59
CA GLU A 156 8.63 5.77 -34.59
C GLU A 156 7.89 6.95 -33.96
N SER A 157 8.37 8.16 -34.24
CA SER A 157 7.65 9.39 -33.95
C SER A 157 6.57 9.63 -35.01
N GLY A 158 5.45 8.93 -34.87
CA GLY A 158 4.32 9.07 -35.79
C GLY A 158 3.30 7.95 -35.67
N THR A 159 3.76 6.69 -35.69
CA THR A 159 2.91 5.56 -35.32
C THR A 159 2.53 5.69 -33.85
N ARG A 160 1.22 5.73 -33.60
CA ARG A 160 0.65 5.75 -32.26
C ARG A 160 0.20 4.33 -31.91
N PRO A 161 1.05 3.50 -31.26
CA PRO A 161 0.54 2.46 -30.36
C PRO A 161 -0.57 3.04 -29.50
N ALA A 162 -1.66 2.28 -29.35
CA ALA A 162 -2.80 2.72 -28.57
C ALA A 162 -2.40 3.10 -27.13
N ARG A 163 -3.30 3.75 -26.41
CA ARG A 163 -3.07 4.18 -25.03
C ARG A 163 -2.73 2.96 -24.16
N GLY A 164 -1.50 2.86 -23.65
CA GLY A 164 -0.99 1.66 -22.97
C GLY A 164 -0.52 0.55 -23.92
N GLY A 165 -0.02 0.90 -25.12
CA GLY A 165 0.55 -0.06 -26.07
C GLY A 165 1.82 -0.71 -25.54
N VAL A 166 1.83 -2.03 -25.55
CA VAL A 166 2.89 -2.87 -25.01
C VAL A 166 3.58 -3.60 -26.16
N LEU A 167 4.91 -3.48 -26.28
CA LEU A 167 5.64 -4.23 -27.30
C LEU A 167 5.85 -5.66 -26.81
N HIS A 168 5.18 -6.63 -27.43
CA HIS A 168 5.28 -8.05 -27.10
C HIS A 168 6.35 -8.73 -27.97
N TYR A 169 7.29 -9.46 -27.36
CA TYR A 169 8.32 -10.24 -28.05
C TYR A 169 8.26 -11.71 -27.62
N ARG A 170 7.97 -12.63 -28.54
CA ARG A 170 8.11 -14.07 -28.29
C ARG A 170 9.59 -14.41 -28.10
N VAL A 171 9.92 -15.00 -26.95
CA VAL A 171 11.24 -15.56 -26.64
C VAL A 171 11.20 -17.08 -26.82
N THR A 172 12.15 -17.61 -27.59
CA THR A 172 12.33 -19.06 -27.78
C THR A 172 13.74 -19.45 -27.37
N ASN A 173 13.88 -20.53 -26.61
CA ASN A 173 15.18 -21.12 -26.29
C ASN A 173 15.49 -22.28 -27.27
N PRO A 174 16.35 -22.09 -28.28
CA PRO A 174 16.75 -23.14 -29.21
C PRO A 174 17.78 -24.15 -28.64
N THR A 175 18.29 -23.95 -27.41
CA THR A 175 19.30 -24.81 -26.80
C THR A 175 18.69 -26.05 -26.12
N ASP A 176 19.54 -27.01 -25.76
CA ASP A 176 19.21 -28.26 -25.07
C ASP A 176 19.04 -28.11 -23.54
N ARG A 177 19.34 -26.93 -22.98
CA ARG A 177 19.32 -26.66 -21.53
C ARG A 177 18.43 -25.46 -21.17
N THR A 178 17.92 -25.44 -19.94
CA THR A 178 17.15 -24.29 -19.43
C THR A 178 18.05 -23.07 -19.27
N ILE A 179 17.63 -21.92 -19.80
CA ILE A 179 18.37 -20.65 -19.75
C ILE A 179 17.66 -19.70 -18.78
N LYS A 180 18.41 -19.14 -17.82
CA LYS A 180 17.94 -18.05 -16.96
C LYS A 180 18.07 -16.71 -17.72
N LEU A 181 16.98 -16.22 -18.30
CA LEU A 181 16.92 -14.88 -18.88
C LEU A 181 16.89 -13.86 -17.74
N SER A 182 18.05 -13.28 -17.39
CA SER A 182 18.12 -12.17 -16.44
C SER A 182 18.04 -10.78 -17.09
N THR A 183 17.64 -9.77 -16.31
CA THR A 183 17.42 -8.39 -16.79
C THR A 183 18.04 -7.36 -15.84
N LYS A 184 19.38 -7.26 -15.85
CA LYS A 184 20.07 -6.21 -15.10
C LYS A 184 20.02 -4.87 -15.85
N LEU A 185 19.24 -3.93 -15.33
CA LEU A 185 19.04 -2.62 -15.92
C LEU A 185 20.10 -1.62 -15.43
N ASP A 186 21.08 -1.30 -16.27
CA ASP A 186 22.12 -0.29 -16.00
C ASP A 186 21.78 1.06 -16.68
N ARG A 187 22.26 2.18 -16.12
CA ARG A 187 21.78 3.54 -16.44
C ARG A 187 22.24 4.02 -17.83
N PRO A 188 21.37 4.67 -18.63
CA PRO A 188 21.77 5.29 -19.90
C PRO A 188 22.40 6.68 -19.70
N PHE A 189 23.21 7.09 -20.68
CA PHE A 189 23.70 8.46 -20.83
C PHE A 189 22.85 9.24 -21.86
N SER A 190 22.81 10.57 -21.78
CA SER A 190 22.31 11.41 -22.88
C SER A 190 23.37 11.62 -23.97
N ALA A 191 22.92 11.94 -25.18
CA ALA A 191 23.83 12.24 -26.30
C ALA A 191 24.63 13.51 -26.04
N GLU A 192 24.04 14.56 -25.45
CA GLU A 192 24.78 15.79 -25.11
C GLU A 192 25.83 15.55 -24.01
N ALA A 193 25.57 14.68 -23.03
CA ALA A 193 26.53 14.37 -21.96
C ALA A 193 27.79 13.65 -22.49
N ILE A 194 27.62 12.75 -23.48
CA ILE A 194 28.74 12.09 -24.18
C ILE A 194 29.50 13.07 -25.08
N ALA A 195 28.79 13.99 -25.75
CA ALA A 195 29.38 14.98 -26.64
C ALA A 195 30.16 16.08 -25.88
N ALA A 196 29.69 16.48 -24.69
CA ALA A 196 30.30 17.54 -23.90
C ALA A 196 31.58 17.11 -23.16
N ASP A 197 31.77 15.82 -22.87
CA ASP A 197 32.99 15.29 -22.24
C ASP A 197 33.25 13.82 -22.64
N PRO A 198 34.11 13.58 -23.65
CA PRO A 198 34.48 12.23 -24.09
C PRO A 198 35.08 11.34 -22.99
N SER A 199 35.61 11.92 -21.90
CA SER A 199 36.16 11.17 -20.76
C SER A 199 35.09 10.58 -19.84
N LYS A 200 33.81 10.94 -20.05
CA LYS A 200 32.65 10.37 -19.34
C LYS A 200 32.09 9.11 -19.98
N LYS A 201 32.63 8.63 -21.11
CA LYS A 201 32.23 7.35 -21.74
C LYS A 201 32.15 6.18 -20.75
N ASP A 202 33.02 6.15 -19.74
CA ASP A 202 33.08 5.13 -18.68
C ASP A 202 32.63 5.63 -17.28
N LYS A 203 32.11 6.85 -17.16
CA LYS A 203 31.78 7.46 -15.84
C LYS A 203 30.31 7.87 -15.76
N GLN A 204 29.54 7.06 -15.04
CA GLN A 204 28.09 7.19 -14.81
C GLN A 204 27.64 8.65 -14.57
N ASP A 205 26.65 9.10 -15.34
CA ASP A 205 25.89 10.31 -15.03
C ASP A 205 24.98 10.03 -13.80
N PRO A 206 25.05 10.84 -12.73
CA PRO A 206 24.27 10.58 -11.51
C PRO A 206 22.78 10.89 -11.65
N ASP A 207 22.38 11.82 -12.54
CA ASP A 207 21.11 12.55 -12.40
C ASP A 207 19.97 12.10 -13.33
N TYR A 208 20.23 11.23 -14.31
CA TYR A 208 19.21 10.65 -15.19
C TYR A 208 19.07 9.13 -15.06
N LYS A 209 17.82 8.69 -14.90
CA LYS A 209 17.42 7.28 -14.86
C LYS A 209 16.31 7.07 -15.88
N VAL A 210 16.34 5.96 -16.62
CA VAL A 210 15.24 5.52 -17.50
C VAL A 210 15.09 4.01 -17.27
N TYR A 211 13.92 3.59 -16.82
CA TYR A 211 13.63 2.20 -16.49
C TYR A 211 12.61 1.61 -17.48
N PHE A 212 12.91 0.41 -17.98
CA PHE A 212 12.01 -0.40 -18.79
C PHE A 212 11.49 -1.55 -17.93
N LYS A 213 10.19 -1.86 -18.02
CA LYS A 213 9.60 -3.04 -17.38
C LYS A 213 9.71 -4.22 -18.33
N VAL A 214 10.30 -5.32 -17.87
CA VAL A 214 10.31 -6.62 -18.54
C VAL A 214 9.25 -7.52 -17.90
N ASN A 215 8.55 -8.29 -18.73
CA ASN A 215 7.25 -8.85 -18.41
C ASN A 215 7.25 -10.19 -17.67
N ASP A 216 7.09 -10.11 -16.36
CA ASP A 216 6.23 -11.03 -15.61
C ASP A 216 5.40 -10.32 -14.53
N GLY A 217 5.58 -9.01 -14.33
CA GLY A 217 4.93 -8.31 -13.23
C GLY A 217 5.50 -8.71 -11.87
N THR A 218 6.74 -9.17 -11.87
CA THR A 218 7.61 -9.06 -10.72
C THR A 218 8.69 -8.03 -11.03
N SER A 219 9.45 -7.60 -10.03
CA SER A 219 10.67 -6.79 -10.26
C SER A 219 11.78 -7.69 -10.84
N VAL A 220 11.40 -8.79 -11.50
CA VAL A 220 12.22 -9.99 -11.63
C VAL A 220 13.23 -9.75 -12.72
N LEU A 221 14.41 -9.47 -12.20
CA LEU A 221 15.69 -9.58 -12.87
C LEU A 221 15.96 -10.99 -13.42
N SER A 222 15.06 -11.99 -13.37
CA SER A 222 15.28 -13.28 -14.05
C SER A 222 14.10 -14.28 -14.19
N THR A 223 13.80 -14.72 -15.42
CA THR A 223 12.90 -15.86 -15.70
C THR A 223 13.64 -17.05 -16.32
N ASN A 224 13.16 -18.28 -16.09
CA ASN A 224 13.78 -19.51 -16.63
C ASN A 224 13.04 -19.98 -17.89
N ILE A 225 13.77 -20.08 -19.01
CA ILE A 225 13.25 -20.49 -20.32
C ILE A 225 13.74 -21.92 -20.61
N PRO A 226 12.91 -22.98 -20.48
CA PRO A 226 13.29 -24.35 -20.83
C PRO A 226 13.50 -24.52 -22.35
N PRO A 227 14.20 -25.58 -22.77
CA PRO A 227 14.40 -25.93 -24.18
C PRO A 227 13.10 -25.97 -24.98
N ALA A 228 13.10 -25.44 -26.20
CA ALA A 228 11.95 -25.52 -27.10
C ALA A 228 11.55 -26.98 -27.40
N SER A 229 12.50 -27.91 -27.40
CA SER A 229 12.27 -29.35 -27.56
C SER A 229 11.57 -30.03 -26.36
N GLN A 230 11.59 -29.40 -25.18
CA GLN A 230 10.92 -29.90 -23.96
C GLN A 230 9.55 -29.23 -23.74
N ARG A 231 9.16 -28.29 -24.61
CA ARG A 231 7.85 -27.63 -24.56
C ARG A 231 6.75 -28.56 -25.08
N LYS A 232 5.59 -28.55 -24.46
CA LYS A 232 4.40 -29.17 -25.03
C LYS A 232 3.93 -28.35 -26.26
N PRO A 233 3.32 -28.97 -27.30
CA PRO A 233 2.87 -28.26 -28.49
C PRO A 233 1.81 -27.17 -28.24
N ASP A 234 1.11 -27.25 -27.12
CA ASP A 234 0.05 -26.35 -26.64
C ASP A 234 0.53 -25.35 -25.59
N ALA A 235 1.82 -25.36 -25.22
CA ALA A 235 2.36 -24.47 -24.19
C ALA A 235 2.38 -23.01 -24.68
N PRO A 236 1.88 -22.04 -23.89
CA PRO A 236 1.85 -20.64 -24.29
C PRO A 236 3.26 -20.07 -24.45
N ASP A 237 3.42 -19.19 -25.43
CA ASP A 237 4.68 -18.50 -25.75
C ASP A 237 5.27 -17.74 -24.55
N PHE A 238 6.60 -17.65 -24.47
CA PHE A 238 7.24 -16.75 -23.50
C PHE A 238 7.23 -15.37 -24.13
N VAL A 239 6.52 -14.41 -23.53
CA VAL A 239 6.38 -13.08 -24.12
C VAL A 239 7.08 -12.04 -23.24
N LEU A 240 8.27 -11.62 -23.67
CA LEU A 240 8.95 -10.44 -23.19
C LEU A 240 8.13 -9.22 -23.63
N SER A 241 7.48 -8.55 -22.69
CA SER A 241 6.69 -7.36 -22.98
C SER A 241 7.40 -6.11 -22.44
N ILE A 242 7.46 -5.05 -23.24
CA ILE A 242 8.05 -3.76 -22.87
C ILE A 242 6.93 -2.72 -22.80
N ASP A 243 6.72 -2.18 -21.59
CA ASP A 243 5.73 -1.13 -21.34
C ASP A 243 6.31 0.26 -21.67
N ILE A 244 5.67 0.96 -22.62
CA ILE A 244 6.00 2.32 -23.04
C ILE A 244 4.95 3.25 -22.41
N ASN A 245 5.13 3.59 -21.14
CA ASN A 245 4.20 4.45 -20.42
C ASN A 245 4.17 5.87 -21.03
N ARG A 246 2.97 6.40 -21.31
CA ARG A 246 2.76 7.52 -22.25
C ARG A 246 2.12 8.77 -21.67
N ILE A 247 1.79 8.80 -20.37
CA ILE A 247 0.92 9.85 -19.81
C ILE A 247 1.52 10.52 -18.57
N ASP A 248 2.08 9.75 -17.65
CA ASP A 248 2.83 10.27 -16.50
C ASP A 248 3.81 9.22 -16.00
N SER A 249 5.00 9.66 -15.61
CA SER A 249 6.09 8.78 -15.25
C SER A 249 5.92 8.26 -13.81
N GLY A 250 6.04 6.95 -13.63
CA GLY A 250 6.15 6.36 -12.29
C GLY A 250 7.52 6.65 -11.67
N ARG A 251 7.90 5.97 -10.59
CA ARG A 251 9.25 6.14 -10.00
C ARG A 251 10.18 4.94 -10.19
N SER A 252 9.66 3.85 -10.75
CA SER A 252 10.40 2.63 -11.12
C SER A 252 11.27 2.04 -10.00
N TRP A 253 10.77 2.15 -8.76
CA TRP A 253 11.33 1.46 -7.61
C TRP A 253 11.06 -0.04 -7.70
N ILE A 254 12.00 -0.83 -7.19
CA ILE A 254 11.76 -2.25 -6.91
C ILE A 254 10.60 -2.41 -5.90
N LYS A 255 9.77 -3.44 -6.08
CA LYS A 255 8.55 -3.64 -5.28
C LYS A 255 8.84 -3.72 -3.79
N SER A 256 9.99 -4.27 -3.38
CA SER A 256 10.42 -4.33 -1.98
C SER A 256 10.57 -2.94 -1.35
N SER A 257 11.29 -2.01 -1.98
CA SER A 257 11.44 -0.64 -1.50
C SER A 257 10.12 0.13 -1.47
N ALA A 258 9.26 -0.06 -2.49
CA ALA A 258 7.94 0.56 -2.54
C ALA A 258 7.02 0.05 -1.41
N ASN A 259 7.02 -1.26 -1.16
CA ASN A 259 6.27 -1.90 -0.08
C ASN A 259 6.79 -1.50 1.32
N THR A 260 8.10 -1.33 1.49
CA THR A 260 8.70 -0.82 2.74
C THR A 260 8.28 0.63 3.01
N LEU A 261 8.32 1.53 2.02
CA LEU A 261 7.84 2.90 2.18
C LEU A 261 6.33 2.96 2.47
N TYR A 262 5.53 2.15 1.79
CA TYR A 262 4.10 1.98 2.08
C TYR A 262 3.87 1.49 3.53
N GLY A 263 4.68 0.55 4.02
CA GLY A 263 4.60 0.06 5.41
C GLY A 263 4.91 1.15 6.44
N TRP A 264 5.94 1.97 6.22
CA TRP A 264 6.24 3.11 7.08
C TRP A 264 5.13 4.18 7.04
N TYR A 265 4.63 4.51 5.85
CA TYR A 265 3.54 5.48 5.68
C TYR A 265 2.26 5.02 6.40
N THR A 266 1.77 3.81 6.10
CA THR A 266 0.55 3.26 6.70
C THR A 266 0.70 3.10 8.21
N GLY A 267 1.85 2.60 8.69
CA GLY A 267 2.12 2.49 10.11
C GLY A 267 2.11 3.84 10.82
N MET A 268 2.81 4.85 10.31
CA MET A 268 2.92 6.16 10.97
C MET A 268 1.58 6.91 11.02
N VAL A 269 0.68 6.68 10.05
CA VAL A 269 -0.71 7.18 10.07
C VAL A 269 -1.51 6.62 11.26
N TYR A 270 -1.13 5.49 11.85
CA TYR A 270 -1.71 4.98 13.10
C TYR A 270 -0.93 5.36 14.37
N LEU A 271 0.37 5.66 14.27
CA LEU A 271 1.19 6.06 15.42
C LEU A 271 1.00 7.54 15.80
N LEU A 272 1.07 8.46 14.83
CA LEU A 272 1.00 9.91 15.11
C LEU A 272 -0.34 10.41 15.68
N PRO A 273 -1.52 9.78 15.42
CA PRO A 273 -2.77 10.14 16.09
C PRO A 273 -2.70 10.10 17.63
N ILE A 274 -1.85 9.26 18.21
CA ILE A 274 -1.65 9.21 19.67
C ILE A 274 -1.06 10.55 20.16
N LEU A 275 -0.09 11.11 19.43
CA LEU A 275 0.54 12.39 19.75
C LEU A 275 -0.41 13.57 19.47
N GLY A 276 -1.10 13.56 18.33
CA GLY A 276 -2.06 14.61 17.97
C GLY A 276 -3.25 14.69 18.94
N GLY A 277 -3.74 13.55 19.45
CA GLY A 277 -4.76 13.53 20.50
C GLY A 277 -4.28 14.19 21.79
N LEU A 278 -3.05 13.86 22.24
CA LEU A 278 -2.44 14.51 23.41
C LEU A 278 -2.25 16.02 23.23
N ILE A 279 -1.93 16.49 22.02
CA ILE A 279 -1.81 17.92 21.69
C ILE A 279 -3.19 18.60 21.70
N ALA A 280 -4.20 17.97 21.12
CA ALA A 280 -5.57 18.47 21.13
C ALA A 280 -6.13 18.61 22.55
N ASP A 281 -6.01 17.55 23.36
CA ASP A 281 -6.57 17.46 24.71
C ASP A 281 -5.88 18.41 25.72
N LYS A 282 -4.56 18.67 25.57
CA LYS A 282 -3.77 19.42 26.57
C LYS A 282 -3.41 20.85 26.19
N LEU A 283 -3.47 21.19 24.89
CA LEU A 283 -2.95 22.46 24.37
C LEU A 283 -4.00 23.22 23.56
N ILE A 284 -4.42 22.73 22.39
CA ILE A 284 -5.05 23.59 21.36
C ILE A 284 -6.55 23.37 21.13
N GLY A 285 -7.14 22.32 21.70
CA GLY A 285 -8.50 21.89 21.45
C GLY A 285 -8.63 21.05 20.17
N THR A 286 -9.61 20.14 20.14
CA THR A 286 -9.83 19.23 19.01
C THR A 286 -10.22 19.96 17.74
N HIS A 287 -10.92 21.10 17.83
CA HIS A 287 -11.19 21.94 16.66
C HIS A 287 -9.91 22.43 15.98
N ARG A 288 -9.01 23.09 16.73
CA ARG A 288 -7.82 23.70 16.12
C ARG A 288 -6.82 22.66 15.66
N SER A 289 -6.66 21.57 16.42
CA SER A 289 -5.85 20.43 15.96
C SER A 289 -6.42 19.86 14.66
N MET A 290 -7.74 19.67 14.55
CA MET A 290 -8.35 19.20 13.30
C MET A 290 -8.11 20.14 12.11
N VAL A 291 -8.19 21.46 12.31
CA VAL A 291 -7.89 22.44 11.24
C VAL A 291 -6.41 22.40 10.85
N VAL A 292 -5.48 22.39 11.81
CA VAL A 292 -4.03 22.25 11.52
C VAL A 292 -3.77 20.95 10.77
N GLY A 293 -4.37 19.85 11.22
CA GLY A 293 -4.25 18.53 10.59
C GLY A 293 -4.74 18.53 9.15
N GLY A 294 -5.93 19.09 8.91
CA GLY A 294 -6.49 19.23 7.58
C GLY A 294 -5.60 20.07 6.66
N LEU A 295 -5.11 21.22 7.11
CA LEU A 295 -4.22 22.09 6.33
C LEU A 295 -2.92 21.38 5.96
N LEU A 296 -2.32 20.62 6.88
CA LEU A 296 -1.12 19.81 6.61
C LEU A 296 -1.41 18.69 5.60
N ILE A 297 -2.55 18.00 5.67
CA ILE A 297 -2.96 16.98 4.68
C ILE A 297 -3.14 17.62 3.29
N THR A 298 -3.84 18.77 3.21
CA THR A 298 -4.02 19.53 1.97
C THR A 298 -2.68 19.92 1.34
N LEU A 299 -1.79 20.53 2.13
CA LEU A 299 -0.45 20.91 1.67
C LEU A 299 0.37 19.69 1.24
N GLY A 300 0.24 18.57 1.96
CA GLY A 300 0.87 17.31 1.59
C GLY A 300 0.44 16.82 0.21
N HIS A 301 -0.85 16.75 -0.08
CA HIS A 301 -1.34 16.33 -1.41
C HIS A 301 -1.00 17.33 -2.53
N LEU A 302 -0.97 18.64 -2.24
CA LEU A 302 -0.46 19.64 -3.19
C LEU A 302 1.03 19.42 -3.49
N VAL A 303 1.83 19.09 -2.47
CA VAL A 303 3.25 18.74 -2.63
C VAL A 303 3.43 17.44 -3.43
N LEU A 304 2.58 16.42 -3.22
CA LEU A 304 2.58 15.21 -4.05
C LEU A 304 2.24 15.52 -5.52
N TRP A 305 1.22 16.35 -5.77
CA TRP A 305 0.88 16.81 -7.13
C TRP A 305 2.07 17.54 -7.77
N CYS A 306 2.64 18.54 -7.10
CA CYS A 306 3.82 19.27 -7.60
C CYS A 306 5.01 18.36 -7.91
N SER A 307 5.24 17.32 -7.10
CA SER A 307 6.37 16.41 -7.28
C SER A 307 6.32 15.60 -8.59
N GLY A 308 5.15 15.47 -9.22
CA GLY A 308 4.97 14.82 -10.51
C GLY A 308 4.90 15.79 -11.71
N VAL A 309 5.22 17.07 -11.53
CA VAL A 309 5.18 18.07 -12.60
C VAL A 309 6.58 18.32 -13.19
N GLY A 310 6.72 18.15 -14.50
CA GLY A 310 7.94 18.45 -15.25
C GLY A 310 9.14 17.63 -14.76
N GLN A 311 10.32 18.26 -14.67
CA GLN A 311 11.56 17.57 -14.28
C GLN A 311 11.53 16.94 -12.87
N LEU A 312 10.64 17.40 -11.97
CA LEU A 312 10.48 16.79 -10.64
C LEU A 312 9.90 15.36 -10.72
N ALA A 313 9.18 15.01 -11.78
CA ALA A 313 8.70 13.65 -11.99
C ALA A 313 9.86 12.65 -12.20
N LEU A 314 11.02 13.13 -12.68
CA LEU A 314 12.12 12.30 -13.18
C LEU A 314 13.35 12.24 -12.26
N ASN A 315 13.54 13.22 -11.38
CA ASN A 315 14.77 13.37 -10.57
C ASN A 315 14.59 13.00 -9.07
N ASP A 316 15.72 12.76 -8.40
CA ASP A 316 15.75 12.35 -6.99
C ASP A 316 15.29 13.47 -6.03
N TYR A 317 15.43 14.75 -6.41
CA TYR A 317 14.88 15.88 -5.66
C TYR A 317 13.35 15.83 -5.60
N GLY A 318 12.70 15.50 -6.71
CA GLY A 318 11.26 15.30 -6.77
C GLY A 318 10.79 14.14 -5.90
N MET A 319 11.60 13.10 -5.71
CA MET A 319 11.31 12.05 -4.72
C MET A 319 11.41 12.55 -3.28
N SER A 320 12.40 13.38 -2.95
CA SER A 320 12.47 14.03 -1.62
C SER A 320 11.25 14.94 -1.35
N ILE A 321 10.76 15.63 -2.38
CA ILE A 321 9.53 16.43 -2.34
C ILE A 321 8.31 15.51 -2.14
N PHE A 322 8.19 14.40 -2.88
CA PHE A 322 7.13 13.42 -2.71
C PHE A 322 7.11 12.85 -1.28
N VAL A 323 8.27 12.47 -0.72
CA VAL A 323 8.38 11.99 0.68
C VAL A 323 8.05 13.09 1.70
N THR A 324 8.38 14.36 1.40
CA THR A 324 7.89 15.51 2.20
C THR A 324 6.36 15.59 2.19
N GLY A 325 5.72 15.38 1.04
CA GLY A 325 4.26 15.31 0.93
C GLY A 325 3.64 14.17 1.76
N LEU A 326 4.25 12.98 1.74
CA LEU A 326 3.85 11.86 2.60
C LEU A 326 3.96 12.21 4.09
N ALA A 327 5.06 12.87 4.48
CA ALA A 327 5.29 13.29 5.86
C ALA A 327 4.23 14.32 6.32
N LEU A 328 3.89 15.30 5.47
CA LEU A 328 2.82 16.27 5.72
C LEU A 328 1.45 15.60 5.92
N ILE A 329 1.07 14.66 5.04
CA ILE A 329 -0.16 13.88 5.18
C ILE A 329 -0.16 13.09 6.49
N THR A 330 0.98 12.49 6.85
CA THR A 330 1.09 11.63 8.04
C THR A 330 0.98 12.45 9.33
N ILE A 331 1.71 13.57 9.44
CA ILE A 331 1.65 14.49 10.59
C ILE A 331 0.27 15.13 10.68
N GLY A 332 -0.28 15.58 9.55
CA GLY A 332 -1.62 16.16 9.47
C GLY A 332 -2.72 15.18 9.89
N THR A 333 -2.64 13.93 9.44
CA THR A 333 -3.54 12.84 9.88
C THR A 333 -3.44 12.60 11.38
N GLY A 334 -2.22 12.69 11.94
CA GLY A 334 -1.98 12.64 13.38
C GLY A 334 -2.78 13.70 14.14
N HIS A 335 -2.79 14.93 13.66
CA HIS A 335 -3.57 16.02 14.23
C HIS A 335 -5.09 15.90 14.01
N PHE A 336 -5.51 15.36 12.86
CA PHE A 336 -6.90 15.33 12.41
C PHE A 336 -7.71 14.17 13.01
N LYS A 337 -7.25 12.93 12.79
CA LYS A 337 -7.96 11.67 13.09
C LYS A 337 -8.45 11.52 14.54
N PRO A 338 -7.69 11.85 15.60
CA PRO A 338 -8.17 11.71 16.98
C PRO A 338 -9.21 12.78 17.34
N CYS A 339 -9.31 13.88 16.58
CA CYS A 339 -10.13 15.03 16.94
C CYS A 339 -11.58 14.93 16.46
N VAL A 340 -11.79 14.48 15.22
CA VAL A 340 -13.15 14.45 14.61
C VAL A 340 -14.08 13.52 15.39
N SER A 341 -13.61 12.32 15.72
CA SER A 341 -14.35 11.33 16.51
C SER A 341 -14.70 11.82 17.92
N VAL A 342 -13.81 12.59 18.57
CA VAL A 342 -14.09 13.23 19.86
C VAL A 342 -15.15 14.33 19.70
N MET A 343 -15.10 15.15 18.65
CA MET A 343 -16.13 16.16 18.39
C MET A 343 -17.51 15.54 18.10
N VAL A 344 -17.57 14.39 17.41
CA VAL A 344 -18.82 13.60 17.28
C VAL A 344 -19.32 13.15 18.64
N GLY A 345 -18.43 12.68 19.52
CA GLY A 345 -18.77 12.31 20.89
C GLY A 345 -19.27 13.47 21.76
N GLN A 346 -18.82 14.70 21.49
CA GLN A 346 -19.24 15.93 22.18
C GLN A 346 -20.61 16.45 21.73
N LEU A 347 -21.17 15.95 20.63
CA LEU A 347 -22.52 16.32 20.16
C LEU A 347 -23.67 15.75 21.01
N TYR A 348 -23.37 14.82 21.91
CA TYR A 348 -24.35 14.03 22.65
C TYR A 348 -24.00 13.98 24.13
N ASN A 349 -25.03 13.99 24.98
CA ASN A 349 -24.86 13.63 26.38
C ASN A 349 -24.39 12.16 26.50
N ARG A 350 -23.71 11.81 27.60
CA ARG A 350 -23.07 10.49 27.75
C ARG A 350 -24.05 9.33 27.54
N ASP A 351 -25.29 9.52 28.01
CA ASP A 351 -26.38 8.55 28.05
C ASP A 351 -27.44 8.76 26.95
N ASP A 352 -27.18 9.63 25.96
CA ASP A 352 -28.10 9.83 24.82
C ASP A 352 -28.07 8.57 23.91
N PRO A 353 -29.21 7.87 23.71
CA PRO A 353 -29.25 6.64 22.92
C PRO A 353 -28.89 6.85 21.44
N ARG A 354 -28.99 8.09 20.93
CA ARG A 354 -28.60 8.44 19.55
C ARG A 354 -27.09 8.44 19.34
N ARG A 355 -26.30 8.41 20.41
CA ARG A 355 -24.83 8.48 20.32
C ARG A 355 -24.23 7.28 19.56
N GLU A 356 -24.81 6.09 19.71
CA GLU A 356 -24.33 4.87 19.01
C GLU A 356 -24.69 4.89 17.52
N SER A 357 -25.92 5.31 17.16
CA SER A 357 -26.30 5.49 15.74
C SER A 357 -25.52 6.64 15.09
N ALA A 358 -25.14 7.68 15.84
CA ALA A 358 -24.30 8.76 15.33
C ALA A 358 -22.89 8.28 14.96
N PHE A 359 -22.25 7.44 15.77
CA PHE A 359 -20.97 6.81 15.40
C PHE A 359 -21.11 5.86 14.20
N SER A 360 -22.27 5.21 14.05
CA SER A 360 -22.55 4.37 12.87
C SER A 360 -22.71 5.20 11.59
N ILE A 361 -23.41 6.34 11.65
CA ILE A 361 -23.49 7.32 10.54
C ILE A 361 -22.09 7.85 10.21
N PHE A 362 -21.31 8.24 11.22
CA PHE A 362 -19.94 8.72 11.04
C PHE A 362 -19.04 7.68 10.34
N TYR A 363 -19.12 6.41 10.74
CA TYR A 363 -18.41 5.30 10.11
C TYR A 363 -18.86 5.05 8.66
N MET A 364 -20.11 5.33 8.31
CA MET A 364 -20.56 5.30 6.90
C MET A 364 -19.80 6.35 6.06
N GLY A 365 -19.53 7.54 6.61
CA GLY A 365 -18.78 8.60 5.92
C GLY A 365 -17.35 8.19 5.57
N ILE A 366 -16.70 7.43 6.45
CA ILE A 366 -15.38 6.83 6.21
C ILE A 366 -15.40 5.95 4.95
N ASN A 367 -16.41 5.08 4.84
CA ASN A 367 -16.53 4.14 3.73
C ASN A 367 -16.94 4.82 2.43
N VAL A 368 -17.82 5.84 2.48
CA VAL A 368 -18.16 6.65 1.30
C VAL A 368 -16.92 7.38 0.75
N GLY A 369 -16.08 7.94 1.62
CA GLY A 369 -14.81 8.56 1.22
C GLY A 369 -13.85 7.56 0.57
N ALA A 370 -13.69 6.39 1.19
CA ALA A 370 -12.85 5.30 0.67
C ALA A 370 -13.33 4.77 -0.70
N PHE A 371 -14.65 4.59 -0.87
CA PHE A 371 -15.25 4.12 -2.12
C PHE A 371 -15.08 5.15 -3.25
N THR A 372 -15.48 6.39 -2.99
CA THR A 372 -15.44 7.47 -4.00
C THR A 372 -14.01 7.81 -4.44
N CYS A 373 -13.03 7.77 -3.54
CA CYS A 373 -11.64 8.02 -3.91
C CYS A 373 -11.06 6.96 -4.84
N ASN A 374 -11.21 5.67 -4.52
CA ASN A 374 -10.65 4.59 -5.34
C ASN A 374 -11.19 4.62 -6.78
N ILE A 375 -12.41 5.14 -6.97
CA ILE A 375 -12.97 5.46 -8.29
C ILE A 375 -12.30 6.72 -8.88
N VAL A 376 -12.40 7.87 -8.21
CA VAL A 376 -11.98 9.18 -8.77
C VAL A 376 -10.47 9.29 -8.94
N CYS A 377 -9.70 9.11 -7.87
CA CYS A 377 -8.23 9.19 -7.90
C CYS A 377 -7.64 8.07 -8.75
N GLY A 378 -8.22 6.87 -8.70
CA GLY A 378 -7.81 5.72 -9.52
C GLY A 378 -8.02 5.93 -11.01
N TRP A 379 -9.20 6.45 -11.40
CA TRP A 379 -9.52 6.78 -12.79
C TRP A 379 -8.68 7.96 -13.31
N LEU A 380 -8.47 9.01 -12.51
CA LEU A 380 -7.62 10.14 -12.87
C LEU A 380 -6.17 9.72 -13.07
N ALA A 381 -5.62 8.89 -12.16
CA ALA A 381 -4.28 8.35 -12.29
C ALA A 381 -4.09 7.55 -13.59
N ALA A 382 -5.01 6.64 -13.89
CA ALA A 382 -4.95 5.80 -15.09
C ALA A 382 -5.23 6.55 -16.41
N THR A 383 -6.01 7.63 -16.35
CA THR A 383 -6.44 8.37 -17.56
C THR A 383 -5.53 9.54 -17.88
N TYR A 384 -5.15 10.34 -16.87
CA TYR A 384 -4.45 11.62 -17.05
C TYR A 384 -3.06 11.66 -16.42
N GLY A 385 -2.76 10.76 -15.49
CA GLY A 385 -1.45 10.67 -14.83
C GLY A 385 -1.53 10.65 -13.30
N TRP A 386 -0.52 10.05 -12.68
CA TRP A 386 -0.40 9.87 -11.22
C TRP A 386 -0.58 11.17 -10.45
N HIS A 387 0.03 12.26 -10.91
CA HIS A 387 -0.10 13.56 -10.26
C HIS A 387 -1.57 14.04 -10.21
N TYR A 388 -2.39 13.81 -11.24
CA TYR A 388 -3.84 14.12 -11.17
C TYR A 388 -4.58 13.25 -10.15
N GLY A 389 -4.18 11.99 -9.99
CA GLY A 389 -4.70 11.11 -8.94
C GLY A 389 -4.41 11.64 -7.53
N PHE A 390 -3.17 12.07 -7.27
CA PHE A 390 -2.77 12.69 -6.00
C PHE A 390 -3.40 14.09 -5.80
N GLY A 391 -3.49 14.90 -6.86
CA GLY A 391 -4.07 16.24 -6.82
C GLY A 391 -5.57 16.26 -6.53
N ALA A 392 -6.32 15.24 -6.96
CA ALA A 392 -7.74 15.11 -6.63
C ALA A 392 -8.00 14.97 -5.12
N ALA A 393 -7.08 14.33 -4.38
CA ALA A 393 -7.15 14.24 -2.93
C ALA A 393 -6.94 15.62 -2.24
N ALA A 394 -6.11 16.50 -2.82
CA ALA A 394 -6.01 17.89 -2.35
C ALA A 394 -7.32 18.65 -2.52
N VAL A 395 -7.99 18.52 -3.68
CA VAL A 395 -9.30 19.17 -3.94
C VAL A 395 -10.34 18.72 -2.91
N GLY A 396 -10.44 17.42 -2.64
CA GLY A 396 -11.35 16.89 -1.62
C GLY A 396 -11.10 17.48 -0.23
N MET A 397 -9.84 17.54 0.19
CA MET A 397 -9.47 18.12 1.49
C MET A 397 -9.70 19.63 1.58
N ILE A 398 -9.48 20.39 0.50
CA ILE A 398 -9.83 21.82 0.42
C ILE A 398 -11.33 21.99 0.62
N LEU A 399 -12.16 21.20 -0.07
CA LEU A 399 -13.62 21.25 0.06
C LEU A 399 -14.08 20.88 1.49
N GLY A 400 -13.48 19.86 2.10
CA GLY A 400 -13.76 19.47 3.48
C GLY A 400 -13.46 20.57 4.49
N ILE A 401 -12.27 21.16 4.44
CA ILE A 401 -11.84 22.24 5.36
C ILE A 401 -12.65 23.51 5.12
N ALA A 402 -12.86 23.90 3.87
CA ALA A 402 -13.67 25.08 3.53
C ALA A 402 -15.09 24.94 4.08
N THR A 403 -15.76 23.80 3.81
CA THR A 403 -17.11 23.52 4.33
C THR A 403 -17.13 23.52 5.86
N TYR A 404 -16.12 22.92 6.50
CA TYR A 404 -15.99 22.95 7.95
C TYR A 404 -15.91 24.38 8.50
N LEU A 405 -14.97 25.19 8.01
CA LEU A 405 -14.75 26.54 8.50
C LEU A 405 -15.97 27.45 8.26
N THR A 406 -16.65 27.32 7.11
CA THR A 406 -17.87 28.08 6.81
C THR A 406 -19.02 27.74 7.76
N TYR A 407 -19.23 26.46 8.08
CA TYR A 407 -20.42 26.02 8.83
C TYR A 407 -20.20 25.71 10.32
N ARG A 408 -18.94 25.64 10.80
CA ARG A 408 -18.63 25.33 12.20
C ARG A 408 -19.36 26.24 13.18
N ASN A 409 -19.27 27.57 12.99
CA ASN A 409 -19.84 28.53 13.93
C ASN A 409 -21.38 28.41 14.05
N LYS A 410 -22.03 27.82 13.05
CA LYS A 410 -23.48 27.57 13.03
C LYS A 410 -23.89 26.23 13.65
N TYR A 411 -23.10 25.17 13.45
CA TYR A 411 -23.50 23.79 13.83
C TYR A 411 -22.65 23.14 14.92
N LEU A 412 -21.55 23.77 15.34
CA LEU A 412 -20.53 23.25 16.26
C LEU A 412 -20.01 24.34 17.22
N ALA A 413 -20.84 25.35 17.53
CA ALA A 413 -20.49 26.38 18.51
C ALA A 413 -20.19 25.74 19.88
N GLY A 414 -19.05 26.10 20.50
CA GLY A 414 -18.58 25.51 21.75
C GLY A 414 -17.98 24.09 21.67
N ILE A 415 -18.10 23.40 20.53
CA ILE A 415 -17.60 22.02 20.36
C ILE A 415 -16.11 22.04 19.97
N GLY A 416 -15.27 21.32 20.72
CA GLY A 416 -13.84 21.18 20.45
C GLY A 416 -12.95 22.39 20.77
N GLU A 417 -13.44 23.32 21.59
CA GLU A 417 -12.65 24.44 22.14
C GLU A 417 -11.53 23.98 23.10
N PRO A 418 -10.50 24.81 23.38
CA PRO A 418 -9.32 24.41 24.14
C PRO A 418 -9.57 24.46 25.66
N PRO A 419 -8.79 23.72 26.46
CA PRO A 419 -8.72 23.98 27.89
C PRO A 419 -7.99 25.31 28.16
N GLY A 420 -8.75 26.36 28.43
CA GLY A 420 -8.24 27.69 28.78
C GLY A 420 -7.63 28.47 27.60
N SER A 421 -6.75 29.43 27.90
CA SER A 421 -6.21 30.38 26.91
C SER A 421 -5.15 29.82 25.94
N ARG A 422 -4.83 28.52 26.02
CA ARG A 422 -3.75 27.88 25.23
C ARG A 422 -4.03 27.72 23.73
N GLY A 423 -5.22 28.10 23.28
CA GLY A 423 -5.64 28.00 21.87
C GLY A 423 -4.73 28.75 20.86
N SER A 424 -4.00 29.78 21.29
CA SER A 424 -3.07 30.53 20.43
C SER A 424 -1.90 29.69 19.90
N LEU A 425 -1.49 28.63 20.61
CA LEU A 425 -0.42 27.72 20.19
C LEU A 425 -0.73 26.97 18.87
N ALA A 426 -1.98 26.92 18.44
CA ALA A 426 -2.37 26.28 17.18
C ALA A 426 -1.66 26.88 15.96
N MET A 427 -1.43 28.20 15.95
CA MET A 427 -0.74 28.88 14.85
C MET A 427 0.72 28.45 14.71
N ALA A 428 1.37 27.99 15.79
CA ALA A 428 2.73 27.46 15.77
C ALA A 428 2.79 25.99 15.29
N MET A 429 1.72 25.21 15.42
CA MET A 429 1.73 23.79 15.03
C MET A 429 1.85 23.60 13.52
N LEU A 430 1.29 24.52 12.71
CA LEU A 430 1.40 24.47 11.25
C LEU A 430 2.86 24.61 10.75
N PRO A 431 3.63 25.67 11.09
CA PRO A 431 5.03 25.77 10.70
C PRO A 431 5.91 24.68 11.33
N ILE A 432 5.61 24.21 12.55
CA ILE A 432 6.30 23.05 13.13
C ILE A 432 6.08 21.79 12.27
N GLY A 433 4.84 21.51 11.86
CA GLY A 433 4.52 20.39 10.98
C GLY A 433 5.22 20.49 9.61
N LEU A 434 5.28 21.69 9.04
CA LEU A 434 6.02 21.97 7.79
C LEU A 434 7.52 21.71 7.95
N LEU A 435 8.14 22.22 9.01
CA LEU A 435 9.58 22.02 9.29
C LEU A 435 9.92 20.55 9.56
N LEU A 436 9.08 19.83 10.31
CA LEU A 436 9.25 18.40 10.56
C LEU A 436 9.14 17.58 9.28
N ALA A 437 8.17 17.89 8.41
CA ALA A 437 8.03 17.20 7.13
C ALA A 437 9.20 17.48 6.17
N ALA A 438 9.66 18.74 6.10
CA ALA A 438 10.83 19.11 5.32
C ALA A 438 12.11 18.42 5.84
N ALA A 439 12.27 18.31 7.16
CA ALA A 439 13.35 17.55 7.78
C ALA A 439 13.28 16.06 7.41
N ILE A 440 12.09 15.45 7.40
CA ILE A 440 11.90 14.05 6.96
C ILE A 440 12.26 13.88 5.48
N GLY A 441 11.85 14.79 4.60
CA GLY A 441 12.24 14.79 3.19
C GLY A 441 13.75 14.97 2.96
N TRP A 442 14.41 15.79 3.78
CA TRP A 442 15.86 15.94 3.75
C TRP A 442 16.59 14.68 4.28
N LEU A 443 16.15 14.11 5.41
CA LEU A 443 16.67 12.85 5.96
C LEU A 443 16.48 11.67 5.00
N PHE A 444 15.42 11.69 4.19
CA PHE A 444 15.25 10.75 3.08
C PHE A 444 16.31 10.97 2.00
N HIS A 445 16.47 12.22 1.53
CA HIS A 445 17.42 12.59 0.48
C HIS A 445 18.88 12.19 0.80
N ILE A 446 19.31 12.38 2.05
CA ILE A 446 20.66 11.99 2.50
C ILE A 446 20.79 10.52 2.93
N GLY A 447 19.75 9.69 2.71
CA GLY A 447 19.76 8.25 2.96
C GLY A 447 19.66 7.82 4.43
N VAL A 448 19.41 8.74 5.38
CA VAL A 448 19.31 8.41 6.82
C VAL A 448 18.08 7.55 7.12
N LEU A 449 16.94 7.79 6.46
CA LEU A 449 15.75 6.94 6.67
C LEU A 449 15.94 5.51 6.17
N ASP A 450 16.73 5.34 5.10
CA ASP A 450 17.10 4.04 4.53
C ASP A 450 18.11 3.28 5.42
N GLN A 451 19.06 3.99 6.04
CA GLN A 451 19.89 3.43 7.11
C GLN A 451 19.06 3.02 8.33
N PHE A 452 18.08 3.83 8.72
CA PHE A 452 17.19 3.52 9.84
C PHE A 452 16.29 2.31 9.56
N ASP A 453 15.72 2.18 8.35
CA ASP A 453 14.99 0.95 8.01
C ASP A 453 15.89 -0.27 8.03
N ARG A 454 17.10 -0.20 7.44
CA ARG A 454 18.06 -1.31 7.51
C ARG A 454 18.31 -1.75 8.93
N LEU A 455 18.55 -0.82 9.86
CA LEU A 455 18.70 -1.12 11.28
C LEU A 455 17.45 -1.84 11.84
N MET A 456 16.26 -1.28 11.61
CA MET A 456 14.98 -1.86 12.06
C MET A 456 14.59 -3.17 11.36
N SER A 457 15.23 -3.49 10.23
CA SER A 457 15.08 -4.74 9.47
C SER A 457 16.09 -5.82 9.88
N GLN A 458 17.10 -5.50 10.69
CA GLN A 458 18.01 -6.52 11.24
C GLN A 458 17.28 -7.44 12.22
N LYS A 459 17.51 -8.76 12.09
CA LYS A 459 16.89 -9.79 12.95
C LYS A 459 17.06 -9.49 14.45
N ILE A 460 18.24 -9.02 14.87
CA ILE A 460 18.52 -8.69 16.28
C ILE A 460 17.70 -7.48 16.74
N ALA A 461 17.65 -6.40 15.96
CA ALA A 461 16.88 -5.21 16.30
C ALA A 461 15.38 -5.51 16.36
N PHE A 462 14.85 -6.23 15.38
CA PHE A 462 13.45 -6.65 15.33
C PHE A 462 13.06 -7.52 16.53
N LEU A 463 13.86 -8.55 16.85
CA LEU A 463 13.64 -9.39 18.03
C LEU A 463 13.77 -8.61 19.34
N SER A 464 14.67 -7.62 19.41
CA SER A 464 14.83 -6.75 20.59
C SER A 464 13.62 -5.85 20.82
N VAL A 465 13.02 -5.31 19.75
CA VAL A 465 11.78 -4.52 19.81
C VAL A 465 10.60 -5.38 20.27
N ILE A 466 10.47 -6.62 19.77
CA ILE A 466 9.46 -7.57 20.23
C ILE A 466 9.67 -7.93 21.70
N ALA A 467 10.91 -8.25 22.11
CA ALA A 467 11.24 -8.57 23.50
C ALA A 467 10.93 -7.41 24.45
N LEU A 468 11.24 -6.18 24.05
CA LEU A 468 10.91 -4.97 24.82
C LEU A 468 9.40 -4.74 24.92
N ALA A 469 8.64 -4.96 23.84
CA ALA A 469 7.18 -4.85 23.84
C ALA A 469 6.52 -5.90 24.76
N ILE A 470 7.01 -7.14 24.73
CA ILE A 470 6.56 -8.21 25.64
C ILE A 470 6.93 -7.88 27.09
N ALA A 471 8.17 -7.45 27.36
CA ALA A 471 8.61 -7.05 28.69
C ALA A 471 7.78 -5.90 29.26
N TYR A 472 7.49 -4.89 28.43
CA TYR A 472 6.59 -3.78 28.79
C TYR A 472 5.17 -4.27 29.11
N ALA A 473 4.59 -5.14 28.28
CA ALA A 473 3.26 -5.69 28.50
C ALA A 473 3.19 -6.49 29.82
N VAL A 474 4.16 -7.38 30.06
CA VAL A 474 4.26 -8.17 31.31
C VAL A 474 4.40 -7.26 32.53
N TRP A 475 5.29 -6.26 32.48
CA TRP A 475 5.47 -5.28 33.54
C TRP A 475 4.21 -4.45 33.80
N PHE A 476 3.53 -4.01 32.74
CA PHE A 476 2.31 -3.20 32.83
C PHE A 476 1.17 -4.00 33.46
N ILE A 477 0.99 -5.27 33.05
CA ILE A 477 0.02 -6.21 33.63
C ILE A 477 0.34 -6.48 35.10
N ALA A 478 1.59 -6.78 35.45
CA ALA A 478 2.00 -7.11 36.82
C ALA A 478 1.72 -5.96 37.81
N ARG A 479 1.85 -4.70 37.35
CA ARG A 479 1.55 -3.49 38.14
C ARG A 479 0.06 -3.19 38.32
N GLN A 480 -0.85 -3.87 37.62
CA GLN A 480 -2.29 -3.71 37.84
C GLN A 480 -2.73 -4.35 39.16
N ALA A 481 -3.80 -3.80 39.74
CA ALA A 481 -4.48 -4.40 40.88
C ALA A 481 -4.93 -5.84 40.56
N PRO A 482 -5.00 -6.79 41.51
CA PRO A 482 -5.25 -8.21 41.23
C PRO A 482 -6.48 -8.49 40.34
N GLY A 483 -7.58 -7.77 40.53
CA GLY A 483 -8.79 -7.90 39.70
C GLY A 483 -8.72 -7.27 38.30
N ASP A 484 -7.70 -6.44 38.03
CA ASP A 484 -7.46 -5.78 36.74
C ASP A 484 -6.44 -6.54 35.86
N ARG A 485 -5.65 -7.45 36.43
CA ARG A 485 -4.60 -8.21 35.72
C ARG A 485 -5.17 -9.05 34.59
N GLY A 486 -6.25 -9.80 34.84
CA GLY A 486 -6.94 -10.60 33.82
C GLY A 486 -7.51 -9.74 32.68
N PRO A 487 -8.32 -8.72 32.98
CA PRO A 487 -8.85 -7.79 31.98
C PRO A 487 -7.75 -7.17 31.11
N VAL A 488 -6.68 -6.63 31.71
CA VAL A 488 -5.58 -6.00 30.96
C VAL A 488 -4.76 -7.03 30.16
N PHE A 489 -4.55 -8.24 30.68
CA PHE A 489 -3.94 -9.34 29.92
C PHE A 489 -4.73 -9.66 28.65
N THR A 490 -6.07 -9.77 28.72
CA THR A 490 -6.88 -10.03 27.52
C THR A 490 -6.78 -8.91 26.48
N ILE A 491 -6.62 -7.64 26.89
CA ILE A 491 -6.40 -6.52 25.96
C ILE A 491 -5.10 -6.72 25.17
N PHE A 492 -3.97 -6.98 25.85
CA PHE A 492 -2.69 -7.24 25.18
C PHE A 492 -2.72 -8.49 24.28
N LEU A 493 -3.43 -9.53 24.69
CA LEU A 493 -3.58 -10.74 23.88
C LEU A 493 -4.44 -10.49 22.63
N TYR A 494 -5.60 -9.86 22.78
CA TYR A 494 -6.49 -9.56 21.64
C TYR A 494 -5.84 -8.58 20.67
N MET A 495 -5.00 -7.68 21.18
CA MET A 495 -4.19 -6.76 20.40
C MET A 495 -3.20 -7.49 19.47
N LEU A 496 -2.61 -8.62 19.90
CA LEU A 496 -1.73 -9.45 19.06
C LEU A 496 -2.50 -10.10 17.90
N PHE A 497 -3.66 -10.70 18.19
CA PHE A 497 -4.53 -11.29 17.15
C PHE A 497 -5.09 -10.23 16.19
N ASN A 498 -5.44 -9.05 16.70
CA ASN A 498 -5.82 -7.89 15.90
C ASN A 498 -4.67 -7.44 14.98
N ALA A 499 -3.43 -7.35 15.49
CA ALA A 499 -2.27 -6.99 14.67
C ALA A 499 -2.05 -7.98 13.51
N LEU A 500 -2.24 -9.29 13.74
CA LEU A 500 -2.14 -10.30 12.68
C LEU A 500 -3.25 -10.19 11.63
N PHE A 501 -4.49 -9.90 12.05
CA PHE A 501 -5.59 -9.62 11.13
C PHE A 501 -5.24 -8.43 10.23
N TRP A 502 -4.82 -7.30 10.81
CA TRP A 502 -4.49 -6.10 10.04
C TRP A 502 -3.21 -6.26 9.20
N LEU A 503 -2.19 -7.01 9.65
CA LEU A 503 -0.99 -7.34 8.87
C LEU A 503 -1.37 -8.04 7.55
N SER A 504 -2.37 -8.91 7.63
CA SER A 504 -2.90 -9.69 6.51
C SER A 504 -3.86 -8.88 5.66
N PHE A 505 -4.71 -8.05 6.27
CA PHE A 505 -5.67 -7.19 5.57
C PHE A 505 -5.01 -6.02 4.83
N GLU A 506 -3.95 -5.42 5.39
CA GLU A 506 -3.24 -4.26 4.82
C GLU A 506 -2.39 -4.59 3.59
N GLN A 507 -2.24 -5.88 3.25
CA GLN A 507 -1.69 -6.32 1.96
C GLN A 507 -2.49 -5.78 0.75
N ALA A 508 -3.73 -5.34 0.97
CA ALA A 508 -4.61 -4.72 -0.02
C ALA A 508 -3.95 -3.57 -0.81
N GLY A 509 -3.07 -2.77 -0.18
CA GLY A 509 -2.34 -1.67 -0.83
C GLY A 509 -0.89 -1.99 -1.18
N SER A 510 -0.44 -3.22 -0.98
CA SER A 510 0.91 -3.70 -1.29
C SER A 510 0.86 -4.95 -2.20
N SER A 511 1.10 -6.15 -1.67
CA SER A 511 1.24 -7.37 -2.47
C SER A 511 0.00 -7.74 -3.30
N LEU A 512 -1.20 -7.40 -2.82
CA LEU A 512 -2.45 -7.61 -3.57
C LEU A 512 -2.67 -6.56 -4.66
N THR A 513 -2.26 -5.30 -4.45
CA THR A 513 -2.41 -4.26 -5.49
C THR A 513 -1.46 -4.54 -6.66
N THR A 514 -0.22 -4.96 -6.37
CA THR A 514 0.73 -5.38 -7.40
C THR A 514 0.24 -6.62 -8.16
N PHE A 515 -0.20 -7.68 -7.45
CA PHE A 515 -0.83 -8.86 -8.08
C PHE A 515 -2.03 -8.50 -8.99
N THR A 516 -2.82 -7.51 -8.60
CA THR A 516 -3.99 -7.05 -9.37
C THR A 516 -3.58 -6.30 -10.63
N ASP A 517 -2.52 -5.49 -10.57
CA ASP A 517 -2.01 -4.79 -11.75
C ASP A 517 -1.41 -5.76 -12.77
N GLU A 518 -0.64 -6.71 -12.24
CA GLU A 518 0.35 -7.50 -12.95
C GLU A 518 -0.20 -8.85 -13.41
N LEU A 519 -0.79 -9.62 -12.49
CA LEU A 519 -1.13 -11.04 -12.68
C LEU A 519 -2.64 -11.29 -12.85
N THR A 520 -3.46 -10.23 -12.79
CA THR A 520 -4.91 -10.30 -13.01
C THR A 520 -5.29 -9.75 -14.38
N ASP A 521 -6.12 -10.45 -15.13
CA ASP A 521 -6.75 -9.93 -16.34
C ASP A 521 -7.88 -8.97 -15.95
N ARG A 522 -7.63 -7.69 -16.18
CA ARG A 522 -8.53 -6.58 -15.84
C ARG A 522 -9.38 -6.12 -17.04
N ARG A 523 -9.41 -6.88 -18.14
CA ARG A 523 -10.25 -6.56 -19.31
C ARG A 523 -11.73 -6.79 -18.98
N PHE A 524 -12.53 -5.73 -19.06
CA PHE A 524 -13.98 -5.76 -18.85
C PHE A 524 -14.70 -4.83 -19.84
N ALA A 525 -15.75 -5.35 -20.50
CA ALA A 525 -16.58 -4.60 -21.45
C ALA A 525 -15.78 -3.80 -22.51
N GLY A 526 -14.69 -4.36 -23.03
CA GLY A 526 -13.83 -3.71 -24.03
C GLY A 526 -12.83 -2.67 -23.48
N SER A 527 -12.75 -2.50 -22.15
CA SER A 527 -11.84 -1.58 -21.47
C SER A 527 -10.95 -2.31 -20.45
N VAL A 528 -9.87 -1.68 -20.00
CA VAL A 528 -9.07 -2.21 -18.87
C VAL A 528 -9.49 -1.48 -17.59
N VAL A 529 -9.99 -2.23 -16.61
CA VAL A 529 -10.35 -1.68 -15.29
C VAL A 529 -9.06 -1.21 -14.59
N PRO A 530 -8.97 0.05 -14.12
CA PRO A 530 -7.79 0.50 -13.39
C PRO A 530 -7.61 -0.24 -12.08
N THR A 531 -6.38 -0.64 -11.77
CA THR A 531 -6.03 -1.41 -10.56
C THR A 531 -6.56 -0.80 -9.24
N PRO A 532 -6.51 0.53 -9.00
CA PRO A 532 -7.04 1.10 -7.76
C PRO A 532 -8.55 0.90 -7.55
N LEU A 533 -9.34 0.72 -8.61
CA LEU A 533 -10.79 0.49 -8.47
C LEU A 533 -11.11 -0.81 -7.72
N PHE A 534 -10.21 -1.80 -7.72
CA PHE A 534 -10.41 -3.03 -6.93
C PHE A 534 -10.40 -2.76 -5.42
N GLN A 535 -9.67 -1.75 -4.94
CA GLN A 535 -9.74 -1.34 -3.53
C GLN A 535 -11.08 -0.69 -3.15
N SER A 536 -11.91 -0.27 -4.12
CA SER A 536 -13.28 0.20 -3.85
C SER A 536 -14.24 -0.93 -3.45
N ILE A 537 -13.90 -2.20 -3.72
CA ILE A 537 -14.74 -3.37 -3.40
C ILE A 537 -14.96 -3.47 -1.88
N ASN A 538 -13.91 -3.30 -1.08
CA ASN A 538 -14.02 -3.37 0.38
C ASN A 538 -15.01 -2.35 0.98
N PRO A 539 -14.86 -1.02 0.78
CA PRO A 539 -15.81 -0.05 1.32
C PRO A 539 -17.22 -0.18 0.70
N LEU A 540 -17.36 -0.57 -0.58
CA LEU A 540 -18.66 -0.88 -1.16
C LEU A 540 -19.37 -2.01 -0.41
N LEU A 541 -18.66 -3.10 -0.14
CA LEU A 541 -19.19 -4.23 0.62
C LEU A 541 -19.50 -3.84 2.07
N ILE A 542 -18.73 -2.97 2.71
CA ILE A 542 -19.06 -2.43 4.05
C ILE A 542 -20.36 -1.62 3.99
N ILE A 543 -20.52 -0.71 3.02
CA ILE A 543 -21.74 0.09 2.83
C ILE A 543 -22.97 -0.82 2.67
N LEU A 544 -22.87 -1.89 1.89
CA LEU A 544 -23.96 -2.82 1.60
C LEU A 544 -24.26 -3.79 2.77
N PHE A 545 -23.24 -4.37 3.39
CA PHE A 545 -23.40 -5.48 4.34
C PHE A 545 -23.34 -5.08 5.82
N ALA A 546 -22.66 -3.99 6.20
CA ALA A 546 -22.61 -3.58 7.62
C ALA A 546 -24.00 -3.32 8.24
N PRO A 547 -24.98 -2.69 7.55
CA PRO A 547 -26.35 -2.57 8.07
C PRO A 547 -27.03 -3.92 8.30
N ILE A 548 -26.82 -4.89 7.40
CA ILE A 548 -27.37 -6.25 7.48
C ILE A 548 -26.79 -6.99 8.70
N PHE A 549 -25.47 -6.90 8.89
CA PHE A 549 -24.81 -7.44 10.08
C PHE A 549 -25.26 -6.74 11.36
N GLY A 550 -25.48 -5.42 11.36
CA GLY A 550 -26.05 -4.68 12.47
C GLY A 550 -27.42 -5.22 12.91
N VAL A 551 -28.32 -5.46 11.95
CA VAL A 551 -29.63 -6.10 12.21
C VAL A 551 -29.46 -7.53 12.74
N PHE A 552 -28.52 -8.31 12.19
CA PHE A 552 -28.20 -9.65 12.69
C PHE A 552 -27.72 -9.63 14.16
N TRP A 553 -26.82 -8.72 14.52
CA TRP A 553 -26.33 -8.58 15.90
C TRP A 553 -27.45 -8.13 16.85
N ALA A 554 -28.28 -7.16 16.46
CA ALA A 554 -29.44 -6.72 17.23
C ALA A 554 -30.47 -7.85 17.43
N ASN A 555 -30.70 -8.69 16.41
CA ASN A 555 -31.57 -9.87 16.51
C ASN A 555 -31.02 -10.93 17.47
N LEU A 556 -29.70 -11.10 17.52
CA LEU A 556 -29.03 -12.03 18.43
C LEU A 556 -29.12 -11.53 19.89
N ALA A 557 -28.84 -10.24 20.11
CA ALA A 557 -28.96 -9.59 21.41
C ALA A 557 -30.40 -9.62 21.96
N ARG A 558 -31.41 -9.38 21.12
CA ARG A 558 -32.84 -9.53 21.50
C ARG A 558 -33.22 -10.96 21.91
N ARG A 559 -32.44 -11.97 21.52
CA ARG A 559 -32.60 -13.38 21.92
C ARG A 559 -31.69 -13.76 23.10
N ASN A 560 -31.10 -12.77 23.78
CA ASN A 560 -30.14 -12.93 24.87
C ASN A 560 -28.95 -13.84 24.52
N ARG A 561 -28.53 -13.80 23.25
CA ARG A 561 -27.34 -14.50 22.73
C ARG A 561 -26.28 -13.47 22.35
N PHE A 562 -25.03 -13.79 22.65
CA PHE A 562 -23.88 -12.92 22.37
C PHE A 562 -22.74 -13.77 21.80
N ILE A 563 -22.06 -13.26 20.77
CA ILE A 563 -20.77 -13.84 20.34
C ILE A 563 -19.68 -13.08 21.08
N PRO A 564 -18.90 -13.74 21.96
CA PRO A 564 -17.90 -13.08 22.80
C PRO A 564 -16.74 -12.54 21.96
N GLN A 565 -16.08 -11.50 22.42
CA GLN A 565 -15.00 -10.83 21.69
C GLN A 565 -13.92 -11.76 21.06
N PRO A 566 -13.33 -12.74 21.79
CA PRO A 566 -12.32 -13.63 21.20
C PRO A 566 -12.87 -14.49 20.06
N ALA A 567 -14.16 -14.84 20.08
CA ALA A 567 -14.77 -15.59 18.99
C ALA A 567 -14.98 -14.74 17.73
N LYS A 568 -15.35 -13.46 17.85
CA LYS A 568 -15.42 -12.52 16.71
C LYS A 568 -14.06 -12.35 16.04
N ILE A 569 -13.00 -12.14 16.85
CA ILE A 569 -11.62 -12.03 16.35
C ILE A 569 -11.19 -13.31 15.63
N GLY A 570 -11.47 -14.48 16.20
CA GLY A 570 -11.10 -15.77 15.59
C GLY A 570 -11.83 -16.07 14.29
N ILE A 571 -13.13 -15.75 14.21
CA ILE A 571 -13.91 -15.85 12.97
C ILE A 571 -13.36 -14.87 11.91
N GLY A 572 -13.06 -13.63 12.29
CA GLY A 572 -12.48 -12.62 11.38
C GLY A 572 -11.13 -13.07 10.79
N LEU A 573 -10.25 -13.62 11.63
CA LEU A 573 -8.97 -14.21 11.19
C LEU A 573 -9.16 -15.39 10.22
N ILE A 574 -10.12 -16.28 10.47
CA ILE A 574 -10.44 -17.37 9.54
C ILE A 574 -10.95 -16.82 8.20
N PHE A 575 -11.82 -15.80 8.20
CA PHE A 575 -12.31 -15.18 6.96
C PHE A 575 -11.19 -14.54 6.12
N VAL A 576 -10.22 -13.88 6.76
CA VAL A 576 -9.03 -13.38 6.06
C VAL A 576 -8.17 -14.53 5.53
N GLY A 577 -7.92 -15.57 6.33
CA GLY A 577 -7.22 -16.77 5.86
C GLY A 577 -7.90 -17.45 4.67
N LEU A 578 -9.24 -17.50 4.64
CA LEU A 578 -10.02 -18.00 3.50
C LEU A 578 -9.91 -17.09 2.27
N GLY A 579 -9.81 -15.77 2.43
CA GLY A 579 -9.48 -14.85 1.33
C GLY A 579 -8.14 -15.20 0.69
N TYR A 580 -7.14 -15.54 1.51
CA TYR A 580 -5.86 -16.04 1.02
C TYR A 580 -5.92 -17.45 0.41
N VAL A 581 -6.88 -18.30 0.76
CA VAL A 581 -7.12 -19.56 0.02
C VAL A 581 -7.56 -19.25 -1.41
N VAL A 582 -8.38 -18.21 -1.63
CA VAL A 582 -8.74 -17.77 -2.98
C VAL A 582 -7.52 -17.27 -3.75
N MET A 583 -6.64 -16.48 -3.12
CA MET A 583 -5.40 -16.02 -3.76
C MET A 583 -4.38 -17.15 -3.99
N LEU A 584 -4.32 -18.15 -3.11
CA LEU A 584 -3.52 -19.36 -3.29
C LEU A 584 -3.98 -20.15 -4.52
N MET A 585 -5.30 -20.37 -4.69
CA MET A 585 -5.86 -20.98 -5.90
C MET A 585 -5.55 -20.17 -7.16
N ALA A 586 -5.52 -18.84 -7.05
CA ALA A 586 -5.14 -17.96 -8.16
C ALA A 586 -3.65 -18.15 -8.55
N ALA A 587 -2.74 -18.12 -7.57
CA ALA A 587 -1.32 -18.32 -7.81
C ALA A 587 -1.01 -19.74 -8.34
N MET A 588 -1.69 -20.77 -7.83
CA MET A 588 -1.57 -22.13 -8.38
C MET A 588 -2.02 -22.24 -9.84
N ARG A 589 -2.98 -21.42 -10.30
CA ARG A 589 -3.32 -21.32 -11.72
C ARG A 589 -2.21 -20.66 -12.54
N LEU A 590 -1.54 -19.62 -12.02
CA LEU A 590 -0.38 -19.04 -12.68
C LEU A 590 0.75 -20.07 -12.83
N ASN A 591 1.03 -20.85 -11.78
CA ASN A 591 2.00 -21.95 -11.81
C ASN A 591 1.65 -23.04 -12.85
N SER A 592 0.37 -23.18 -13.24
CA SER A 592 -0.04 -24.11 -14.31
C SER A 592 0.19 -23.58 -15.74
N GLY A 593 0.83 -22.40 -15.88
CA GLY A 593 1.15 -21.77 -17.17
C GLY A 593 0.12 -20.74 -17.65
N VAL A 594 -0.90 -20.41 -16.85
CA VAL A 594 -1.86 -19.37 -17.19
C VAL A 594 -1.20 -17.99 -16.99
N PRO A 595 -1.15 -17.10 -18.00
CA PRO A 595 -0.40 -15.84 -17.88
C PRO A 595 -1.05 -14.82 -16.95
N LYS A 596 -2.39 -14.80 -16.85
CA LYS A 596 -3.15 -13.95 -15.92
C LYS A 596 -4.42 -14.64 -15.44
N VAL A 597 -4.82 -14.41 -14.20
CA VAL A 597 -6.06 -14.93 -13.61
C VAL A 597 -7.22 -13.94 -13.74
N GLY A 598 -8.46 -14.45 -13.77
CA GLY A 598 -9.65 -13.58 -13.83
C GLY A 598 -9.90 -12.79 -12.53
N MET A 599 -10.52 -11.62 -12.67
CA MET A 599 -10.87 -10.70 -11.56
C MET A 599 -11.61 -11.34 -10.38
N ILE A 600 -12.32 -12.46 -10.60
CA ILE A 600 -13.07 -13.17 -9.56
C ILE A 600 -12.22 -13.58 -8.35
N PHE A 601 -10.93 -13.88 -8.54
CA PHE A 601 -10.05 -14.27 -7.44
C PHE A 601 -9.78 -13.10 -6.49
N ILE A 602 -9.36 -11.95 -7.02
CA ILE A 602 -9.11 -10.76 -6.20
C ILE A 602 -10.40 -10.19 -5.61
N SER A 603 -11.50 -10.17 -6.37
CA SER A 603 -12.81 -9.74 -5.85
C SER A 603 -13.34 -10.67 -4.75
N GLY A 604 -13.13 -11.99 -4.89
CA GLY A 604 -13.48 -12.98 -3.86
C GLY A 604 -12.62 -12.86 -2.60
N CYS A 605 -11.33 -12.55 -2.75
CA CYS A 605 -10.42 -12.22 -1.64
C CYS A 605 -10.92 -10.98 -0.87
N TYR A 606 -11.17 -9.86 -1.56
CA TYR A 606 -11.74 -8.66 -0.93
C TYR A 606 -13.10 -8.92 -0.26
N PHE A 607 -13.96 -9.76 -0.85
CA PHE A 607 -15.23 -10.15 -0.24
C PHE A 607 -15.03 -10.87 1.10
N LEU A 608 -14.20 -11.92 1.13
CA LEU A 608 -13.93 -12.67 2.36
C LEU A 608 -13.24 -11.83 3.42
N HIS A 609 -12.27 -10.99 3.02
CA HIS A 609 -11.60 -10.04 3.92
C HIS A 609 -12.59 -9.05 4.53
N THR A 610 -13.53 -8.52 3.73
CA THR A 610 -14.54 -7.56 4.21
C THR A 610 -15.55 -8.22 5.17
N VAL A 611 -15.97 -9.46 4.91
CA VAL A 611 -16.82 -10.20 5.86
C VAL A 611 -16.08 -10.41 7.19
N GLY A 612 -14.79 -10.76 7.15
CA GLY A 612 -13.96 -10.84 8.35
C GLY A 612 -13.82 -9.51 9.09
N GLU A 613 -13.67 -8.40 8.36
CA GLU A 613 -13.59 -7.05 8.91
C GLU A 613 -14.89 -6.62 9.59
N ILE A 614 -16.06 -6.82 8.97
CA ILE A 614 -17.36 -6.46 9.54
C ILE A 614 -17.63 -7.21 10.86
N ILE A 615 -17.11 -8.44 11.00
CA ILE A 615 -17.23 -9.24 12.23
C ILE A 615 -16.27 -8.74 13.33
N LEU A 616 -15.06 -8.31 12.98
CA LEU A 616 -14.01 -7.93 13.93
C LEU A 616 -14.03 -6.42 14.29
N SER A 617 -14.05 -5.55 13.28
CA SER A 617 -13.74 -4.12 13.36
C SER A 617 -14.61 -3.32 14.35
N PRO A 618 -15.94 -3.50 14.45
CA PRO A 618 -16.79 -2.68 15.33
C PRO A 618 -16.54 -2.84 16.84
N THR A 619 -15.66 -3.76 17.24
CA THR A 619 -15.65 -4.29 18.61
C THR A 619 -14.35 -4.09 19.38
N GLY A 620 -13.21 -3.93 18.72
CA GLY A 620 -11.89 -3.83 19.39
C GLY A 620 -11.76 -2.63 20.34
N LEU A 621 -12.02 -1.41 19.85
CA LEU A 621 -11.93 -0.19 20.67
C LEU A 621 -13.02 -0.14 21.76
N SER A 622 -14.23 -0.64 21.46
CA SER A 622 -15.33 -0.78 22.43
C SER A 622 -14.95 -1.73 23.57
N TYR A 623 -14.32 -2.85 23.24
CA TYR A 623 -13.81 -3.80 24.22
C TYR A 623 -12.76 -3.17 25.15
N VAL A 624 -11.79 -2.44 24.61
CA VAL A 624 -10.78 -1.72 25.42
C VAL A 624 -11.45 -0.70 26.33
N ALA A 625 -12.43 0.07 25.82
CA ALA A 625 -13.15 1.07 26.60
C ALA A 625 -13.88 0.50 27.83
N LYS A 626 -14.50 -0.69 27.69
CA LYS A 626 -15.24 -1.38 28.76
C LYS A 626 -14.33 -2.15 29.72
N THR A 627 -13.26 -2.75 29.20
CA THR A 627 -12.42 -3.72 29.93
C THR A 627 -11.30 -3.05 30.72
N ALA A 628 -10.78 -1.92 30.23
CA ALA A 628 -9.66 -1.22 30.84
C ALA A 628 -9.99 -0.69 32.26
N PRO A 629 -9.01 -0.63 33.18
CA PRO A 629 -9.16 0.08 34.44
C PRO A 629 -9.48 1.56 34.19
N LYS A 630 -10.36 2.17 35.01
CA LYS A 630 -10.85 3.55 34.82
C LYS A 630 -9.73 4.59 34.63
N ASN A 631 -8.59 4.40 35.29
CA ASN A 631 -7.45 5.32 35.26
C ASN A 631 -6.49 5.07 34.07
N HIS A 632 -6.70 4.01 33.29
CA HIS A 632 -5.82 3.55 32.22
C HIS A 632 -6.51 3.37 30.86
N VAL A 633 -7.80 3.73 30.73
CA VAL A 633 -8.58 3.62 29.48
C VAL A 633 -7.85 4.28 28.29
N SER A 634 -7.50 5.56 28.41
CA SER A 634 -6.81 6.30 27.33
C SER A 634 -5.42 5.74 27.01
N SER A 635 -4.69 5.24 28.02
CA SER A 635 -3.38 4.61 27.82
C SER A 635 -3.50 3.30 27.03
N LEU A 636 -4.47 2.46 27.39
CA LEU A 636 -4.72 1.18 26.71
C LEU A 636 -5.33 1.36 25.32
N MET A 637 -6.12 2.41 25.09
CA MET A 637 -6.53 2.83 23.74
C MET A 637 -5.34 3.29 22.88
N GLY A 638 -4.40 4.05 23.44
CA GLY A 638 -3.15 4.41 22.76
C GLY A 638 -2.32 3.17 22.41
N ILE A 639 -2.14 2.25 23.36
CA ILE A 639 -1.46 0.97 23.14
C ILE A 639 -2.15 0.14 22.05
N TRP A 640 -3.48 0.13 21.99
CA TRP A 640 -4.23 -0.54 20.92
C TRP A 640 -3.86 -0.01 19.52
N PHE A 641 -3.71 1.31 19.34
CA PHE A 641 -3.28 1.89 18.06
C PHE A 641 -1.82 1.56 17.69
N ILE A 642 -0.94 1.31 18.66
CA ILE A 642 0.42 0.81 18.39
C ILE A 642 0.37 -0.55 17.66
N SER A 643 -0.68 -1.36 17.89
CA SER A 643 -0.87 -2.61 17.13
C SER A 643 -1.13 -2.39 15.64
N SER A 644 -1.86 -1.33 15.29
CA SER A 644 -2.08 -0.92 13.90
C SER A 644 -0.81 -0.34 13.25
N PHE A 645 0.02 0.37 14.02
CA PHE A 645 1.36 0.76 13.56
C PHE A 645 2.23 -0.46 13.22
N ILE A 646 2.32 -1.42 14.14
CA ILE A 646 3.08 -2.67 13.94
C ILE A 646 2.50 -3.45 12.76
N ALA A 647 1.18 -3.56 12.63
CA ALA A 647 0.52 -4.25 11.54
C ALA A 647 0.82 -3.64 10.17
N GLY A 648 0.70 -2.31 10.01
CA GLY A 648 1.00 -1.61 8.76
C GLY A 648 2.47 -1.73 8.35
N LEU A 649 3.39 -1.48 9.30
CA LEU A 649 4.82 -1.63 9.04
C LEU A 649 5.20 -3.07 8.67
N SER A 650 4.65 -4.05 9.39
CA SER A 650 4.89 -5.48 9.11
C SER A 650 4.24 -5.90 7.80
N ALA A 651 3.08 -5.36 7.43
CA ALA A 651 2.43 -5.65 6.16
C ALA A 651 3.31 -5.23 4.97
N GLY A 652 3.90 -4.03 5.03
CA GLY A 652 4.88 -3.57 4.05
C GLY A 652 6.14 -4.45 3.99
N LYS A 653 6.74 -4.77 5.15
CA LYS A 653 7.95 -5.61 5.20
C LYS A 653 7.71 -7.05 4.76
N VAL A 654 6.55 -7.64 5.05
CA VAL A 654 6.17 -8.98 4.54
C VAL A 654 5.91 -8.91 3.04
N ALA A 655 5.22 -7.89 2.53
CA ALA A 655 5.03 -7.69 1.09
C ALA A 655 6.35 -7.48 0.32
N ALA A 656 7.39 -6.98 0.97
CA ALA A 656 8.74 -6.90 0.39
C ALA A 656 9.42 -8.27 0.21
N LEU A 657 8.90 -9.35 0.81
CA LEU A 657 9.40 -10.72 0.66
C LEU A 657 8.80 -11.48 -0.54
N VAL A 658 7.83 -10.89 -1.27
CA VAL A 658 7.18 -11.57 -2.41
C VAL A 658 8.20 -12.05 -3.45
N ASP A 659 9.02 -11.14 -3.98
CA ASP A 659 10.00 -11.48 -5.01
C ASP A 659 11.09 -12.43 -4.44
N PRO A 660 11.70 -12.21 -3.25
CA PRO A 660 12.64 -13.16 -2.63
C PRO A 660 12.09 -14.56 -2.32
N ILE A 661 10.79 -14.71 -2.07
CA ILE A 661 10.14 -16.03 -1.90
C ILE A 661 10.00 -16.72 -3.27
N ILE A 662 9.56 -16.00 -4.30
CA ILE A 662 9.41 -16.50 -5.67
C ILE A 662 10.77 -16.94 -6.24
N GLU A 663 11.83 -16.17 -5.99
CA GLU A 663 13.20 -16.43 -6.45
C GLU A 663 13.93 -17.52 -5.63
N GLY A 664 13.35 -17.97 -4.50
CA GLY A 664 13.90 -19.01 -3.65
C GLY A 664 15.01 -18.56 -2.69
N GLU A 665 15.29 -17.25 -2.60
CA GLU A 665 16.21 -16.67 -1.61
C GLU A 665 15.68 -16.87 -0.17
N VAL A 666 14.36 -16.69 0.01
CA VAL A 666 13.66 -16.91 1.28
C VAL A 666 12.98 -18.27 1.26
N LYS A 667 13.64 -19.27 1.81
CA LYS A 667 13.10 -20.63 1.94
C LYS A 667 12.06 -20.70 3.05
N LEU A 668 10.82 -21.01 2.68
CA LEU A 668 9.72 -21.33 3.59
C LEU A 668 9.70 -22.84 3.92
N PRO A 669 8.96 -23.30 4.96
CA PRO A 669 8.82 -24.71 5.28
C PRO A 669 8.06 -25.55 4.22
N TRP A 670 7.54 -24.89 3.19
CA TRP A 670 6.80 -25.44 2.07
C TRP A 670 7.33 -24.83 0.76
N ASN A 671 7.11 -25.52 -0.37
CA ASN A 671 7.52 -25.08 -1.70
C ASN A 671 6.53 -25.61 -2.75
N ILE A 672 5.46 -24.86 -2.97
CA ILE A 672 4.46 -25.02 -4.05
C ILE A 672 4.94 -24.27 -5.31
N GLY A 673 5.84 -23.30 -5.16
CA GLY A 673 6.43 -22.47 -6.20
C GLY A 673 5.67 -21.15 -6.42
N GLY A 674 6.39 -20.13 -6.87
CA GLY A 674 5.81 -18.84 -7.23
C GLY A 674 5.12 -18.13 -6.05
N GLN A 675 4.17 -17.25 -6.35
CA GLN A 675 3.49 -16.46 -5.30
C GLN A 675 2.50 -17.30 -4.46
N ALA A 676 2.30 -18.58 -4.78
CA ALA A 676 1.47 -19.49 -3.98
C ALA A 676 2.04 -19.66 -2.56
N ASP A 677 3.36 -19.78 -2.43
CA ASP A 677 4.03 -19.95 -1.13
C ASP A 677 3.89 -18.71 -0.23
N PHE A 678 3.87 -17.53 -0.84
CA PHE A 678 3.59 -16.26 -0.16
C PHE A 678 2.14 -16.20 0.34
N PHE A 679 1.14 -16.59 -0.46
CA PHE A 679 -0.25 -16.58 0.02
C PHE A 679 -0.52 -17.68 1.07
N LEU A 680 0.12 -18.85 0.97
CA LEU A 680 0.01 -19.91 1.96
C LEU A 680 0.49 -19.48 3.36
N LEU A 681 1.47 -18.57 3.45
CA LEU A 681 1.88 -17.95 4.71
C LEU A 681 0.70 -17.31 5.46
N PHE A 682 -0.15 -16.56 4.74
CA PHE A 682 -1.31 -15.89 5.33
C PHE A 682 -2.47 -16.85 5.62
N VAL A 683 -2.68 -17.85 4.77
CA VAL A 683 -3.65 -18.95 5.04
C VAL A 683 -3.29 -19.62 6.37
N LEU A 684 -2.05 -20.08 6.52
CA LEU A 684 -1.62 -20.82 7.70
C LEU A 684 -1.62 -19.94 8.95
N SER A 685 -1.00 -18.75 8.88
CA SER A 685 -0.92 -17.86 10.05
C SER A 685 -2.29 -17.36 10.50
N SER A 686 -3.15 -16.88 9.60
CA SER A 686 -4.47 -16.35 9.95
C SER A 686 -5.42 -17.44 10.43
N CYS A 687 -5.52 -18.57 9.71
CA CYS A 687 -6.40 -19.66 10.13
C CYS A 687 -5.93 -20.32 11.43
N ALA A 688 -4.63 -20.57 11.61
CA ALA A 688 -4.12 -21.14 12.86
C ALA A 688 -4.36 -20.20 14.04
N ALA A 689 -4.09 -18.91 13.89
CA ALA A 689 -4.36 -17.92 14.94
C ALA A 689 -5.87 -17.81 15.26
N GLY A 690 -6.73 -17.86 14.23
CA GLY A 690 -8.18 -17.86 14.39
C GLY A 690 -8.69 -19.09 15.16
N VAL A 691 -8.19 -20.28 14.84
CA VAL A 691 -8.47 -21.52 15.57
C VAL A 691 -7.95 -21.47 17.01
N VAL A 692 -6.73 -20.95 17.23
CA VAL A 692 -6.15 -20.81 18.57
C VAL A 692 -6.97 -19.90 19.46
N ILE A 693 -7.37 -18.70 19.00
CA ILE A 693 -8.18 -17.80 19.85
C ILE A 693 -9.60 -18.34 20.07
N LEU A 694 -10.18 -19.09 19.12
CA LEU A 694 -11.45 -19.79 19.31
C LEU A 694 -11.33 -20.90 20.37
N ALA A 695 -10.27 -21.71 20.33
CA ALA A 695 -10.01 -22.76 21.33
C ALA A 695 -9.75 -22.17 22.73
N LEU A 696 -9.07 -21.02 22.81
CA LEU A 696 -8.81 -20.31 24.07
C LEU A 696 -10.03 -19.51 24.57
N SER A 697 -11.02 -19.23 23.73
CA SER A 697 -12.19 -18.39 24.05
C SER A 697 -12.86 -18.73 25.41
N PRO A 698 -13.17 -19.99 25.75
CA PRO A 698 -13.80 -20.33 27.04
C PRO A 698 -12.93 -20.06 28.27
N LEU A 699 -11.60 -19.98 28.10
CA LEU A 699 -10.65 -19.59 29.14
C LEU A 699 -10.53 -18.07 29.20
N LEU A 700 -10.41 -17.41 28.06
CA LEU A 700 -10.21 -15.96 27.97
C LEU A 700 -11.40 -15.18 28.54
N ILE A 701 -12.64 -15.67 28.34
CA ILE A 701 -13.85 -15.11 28.95
C ILE A 701 -13.81 -15.13 30.49
N ARG A 702 -13.08 -16.06 31.11
CA ARG A 702 -12.94 -16.12 32.59
C ARG A 702 -12.05 -15.01 33.15
N PHE A 703 -11.17 -14.44 32.33
CA PHE A 703 -10.32 -13.31 32.69
C PHE A 703 -11.00 -11.95 32.45
N GLN A 704 -12.17 -11.91 31.83
CA GLN A 704 -12.90 -10.67 31.54
C GLN A 704 -13.71 -10.19 32.75
N ARG A 705 -13.83 -8.86 32.88
CA ARG A 705 -14.68 -8.20 33.90
C ARG A 705 -16.17 -8.48 33.69
N ASN A 706 -16.58 -8.57 32.43
CA ASN A 706 -17.94 -8.82 32.00
C ASN A 706 -17.92 -9.97 30.99
N ARG A 707 -18.67 -11.05 31.25
CA ARG A 707 -18.60 -12.29 30.46
C ARG A 707 -19.40 -12.25 29.15
N ASN A 708 -20.11 -11.16 28.92
CA ASN A 708 -20.99 -10.95 27.77
C ASN A 708 -20.42 -9.97 26.72
N ASP A 709 -19.18 -9.46 26.90
CA ASP A 709 -18.52 -8.48 26.01
C ASP A 709 -17.62 -9.12 24.92
#